data_AF-A0A0J5S6D2-F1
#
_entry.id   AF-A0A0J5S6D2-F1
#
_cell.length_a   1.000
_cell.length_b   1.000
_cell.length_c   1.000
_cell.angle_alpha   90.00
_cell.angle_beta   90.00
_cell.angle_gamma   90.00
#
_symmetry.space_group_name_H-M   'P 1'
#
loop_
_entity.id
_entity.type
_entity.pdbx_description
1 polymer ?
#
loop_
_entity_poly.entity_id
_entity_poly.type
_entity_poly.pdbx_seq_one_letter_code
_entity_poly.pdbx_strand_id
1 'polypeptide(L)'
;MSIKRSLTLIAGFIGLVVAGMLWLPSPQLTAVINSALPKGWTISMPDGFSASLKQLHLPRFQLKAENCPLVSVDNLKLVWWGQRQLEVKQAVLDYACLAKLPASPSDDSPVQLAEWLAWLPDAKANIEAFSVVNLPTDFPSRLVALLAQPSQLEFAYFQPKLTTSLTQNGSILQAELENHRLSAQIHYQPNENERHQGQLSATLDEDLTRLPFQLKVNYQWQLPESVITEPSLQQGSATLAWQKAEAVAGQLTINSANQSEALLTLPFRFDEQSLNIEQGLLNWQGFAEFPLKMFINAQFRPQNPGQWLPLDTAFRLSILSQNSKGKGNIVVSTQNGILQKNALMLPLQITGNVKHQNFILYSSVPLEIGGEFDDLRLRFLQGALLRITGKERFLTIHDLRFPLAGIRVDKQGIHGRLQAIFRGESPDFNGIEMHLDGYAKNFKAGALDFFQDPTTKEAVKDQWQWRFWGGSRLNALNNRLKVSGRGKWHKNLVELSEFDGHLAKIHRNGVRIDQTRLSLSEPIQFAYQAFQLKGGVKLSAPKVIFDYGGELIKPTARLTFNGEVENLNFKGEVTAGRLGPIRLFARRELTENQSRFKGRLYWLAQPATVFQSLFPFRQNWLITGGSVKGETAFSFAVEQGLIAGGHFSIQNGSLSFPNGEMKGIQFSLPYQLERNEVDIGMKKPLELRADLLDIGLKMENIRVKIHGHWPYSKRRPLFLRELSLNLLGGNLDVAKFALPQTQVAYLNLDQIQFEEILALAKYHQLNLSGKASAVFPFWLKGNPCYICNGSITQLGKSRLKLGAELIEAIRKGGYTERILAYMVNESQVNQLTAQVNVDKTGQMRLAAQLRSQLAEHQNAKINLNYSHQENLFELWKLINYGSQFEQQIEHSLYQQLDKRQ
;
A
#
# COMPACT_ATOMS: atom_id res chain seq x y z
N MET A 1 7.25 61.93 27.31
CA MET A 1 7.62 63.00 28.27
C MET A 1 8.11 64.30 27.63
N SER A 2 8.62 64.32 26.38
CA SER A 2 8.87 65.60 25.66
C SER A 2 7.58 66.43 25.48
N ILE A 3 6.42 65.76 25.36
CA ILE A 3 5.08 66.38 25.29
C ILE A 3 4.74 67.24 26.52
N LYS A 4 5.20 66.88 27.73
CA LYS A 4 4.95 67.65 28.97
C LYS A 4 5.56 69.04 28.88
N ARG A 5 6.83 69.12 28.44
CA ARG A 5 7.50 70.40 28.15
C ARG A 5 6.88 71.08 26.92
N SER A 6 6.67 70.36 25.81
CA SER A 6 6.10 70.92 24.57
C SER A 6 4.70 71.53 24.75
N LEU A 7 3.82 70.93 25.56
CA LEU A 7 2.49 71.50 25.86
C LEU A 7 2.56 72.69 26.81
N THR A 8 3.41 72.66 27.86
CA THR A 8 3.65 73.86 28.69
C THR A 8 4.22 75.02 27.88
N LEU A 9 4.98 74.72 26.81
CA LEU A 9 5.51 75.72 25.89
C LEU A 9 4.48 76.23 24.90
N ILE A 10 3.54 75.40 24.45
CA ILE A 10 2.43 75.81 23.57
C ILE A 10 1.39 76.63 24.37
N ALA A 11 1.08 76.24 25.61
CA ALA A 11 0.20 77.01 26.50
C ALA A 11 0.87 78.33 26.94
N GLY A 12 2.16 78.28 27.29
CA GLY A 12 2.98 79.46 27.54
C GLY A 12 3.12 80.36 26.31
N PHE A 13 3.22 79.78 25.11
CA PHE A 13 3.19 80.47 23.82
C PHE A 13 1.88 81.20 23.63
N ILE A 14 0.72 80.56 23.79
CA ILE A 14 -0.58 81.23 23.67
C ILE A 14 -0.69 82.40 24.66
N GLY A 15 -0.22 82.23 25.90
CA GLY A 15 -0.15 83.32 26.89
C GLY A 15 0.76 84.47 26.47
N LEU A 16 1.96 84.18 25.97
CA LEU A 16 2.94 85.17 25.51
C LEU A 16 2.51 85.89 24.24
N VAL A 17 1.91 85.19 23.27
CA VAL A 17 1.45 85.84 22.04
C VAL A 17 0.16 86.63 22.29
N VAL A 18 -0.76 86.20 23.17
CA VAL A 18 -1.91 87.04 23.58
C VAL A 18 -1.46 88.32 24.32
N ALA A 19 -0.42 88.24 25.15
CA ALA A 19 0.12 89.41 25.87
C ALA A 19 0.97 90.35 24.98
N GLY A 20 1.73 89.81 24.01
CA GLY A 20 2.58 90.57 23.10
C GLY A 20 1.90 91.09 21.83
N MET A 21 0.71 90.57 21.49
CA MET A 21 -0.01 90.80 20.22
C MET A 21 -0.42 92.25 19.97
N LEU A 22 -0.51 93.09 21.00
CA LEU A 22 -0.98 94.47 20.87
C LEU A 22 0.13 95.47 20.50
N TRP A 23 1.42 95.07 20.49
CA TRP A 23 2.53 96.05 20.44
C TRP A 23 3.76 95.66 19.57
N LEU A 24 3.84 94.45 18.99
CA LEU A 24 5.04 93.98 18.25
C LEU A 24 4.76 93.52 16.80
N PRO A 25 5.58 93.90 15.80
CA PRO A 25 5.52 93.37 14.43
C PRO A 25 5.96 91.88 14.35
N SER A 26 5.43 91.14 13.37
CA SER A 26 5.59 89.67 13.25
C SER A 26 7.01 89.09 13.34
N PRO A 27 8.09 89.73 12.82
CA PRO A 27 9.43 89.17 12.92
C PRO A 27 9.98 89.23 14.34
N GLN A 28 9.66 90.30 15.08
CA GLN A 28 10.09 90.50 16.46
C GLN A 28 9.37 89.54 17.40
N LEU A 29 8.07 89.32 17.19
CA LEU A 29 7.29 88.35 17.94
C LEU A 29 7.86 86.92 17.78
N THR A 30 8.17 86.52 16.55
CA THR A 30 8.75 85.19 16.26
C THR A 30 10.12 85.01 16.94
N ALA A 31 10.95 86.06 16.97
CA ALA A 31 12.25 86.04 17.66
C ALA A 31 12.10 85.92 19.19
N VAL A 32 11.17 86.65 19.80
CA VAL A 32 10.87 86.56 21.25
C VAL A 32 10.38 85.15 21.59
N ILE A 33 9.47 84.61 20.79
CA ILE A 33 8.95 83.25 21.02
C ILE A 33 10.05 82.21 20.89
N ASN A 34 10.89 82.30 19.85
CA ASN A 34 12.02 81.37 19.67
C ASN A 34 13.05 81.44 20.80
N SER A 35 13.20 82.59 21.46
CA SER A 35 14.07 82.72 22.66
C SER A 35 13.48 82.07 23.92
N ALA A 36 12.16 81.95 23.98
CA ALA A 36 11.44 81.31 25.09
C ALA A 36 11.24 79.80 24.91
N LEU A 37 11.43 79.29 23.68
CA LEU A 37 11.38 77.86 23.39
C LEU A 37 12.65 77.14 23.89
N PRO A 38 12.57 75.85 24.26
CA PRO A 38 13.73 75.07 24.66
C PRO A 38 14.69 74.92 23.50
N LYS A 39 15.95 74.66 23.84
CA LYS A 39 16.98 74.30 22.87
C LYS A 39 16.48 73.18 21.93
N GLY A 40 16.62 73.41 20.63
CA GLY A 40 16.18 72.49 19.57
C GLY A 40 14.78 72.77 19.01
N TRP A 41 13.95 73.60 19.67
CA TRP A 41 12.62 73.97 19.15
C TRP A 41 12.62 75.36 18.53
N THR A 42 12.07 75.48 17.32
CA THR A 42 11.87 76.78 16.67
C THR A 42 10.50 76.82 16.01
N ILE A 43 9.92 78.00 15.95
CA ILE A 43 8.70 78.28 15.20
C ILE A 43 8.99 79.24 14.04
N SER A 44 8.19 79.13 12.99
CA SER A 44 8.22 80.01 11.83
C SER A 44 6.80 80.43 11.47
N MET A 45 6.60 81.74 11.27
CA MET A 45 5.36 82.35 10.80
C MET A 45 5.66 83.13 9.52
N PRO A 46 5.87 82.46 8.37
CA PRO A 46 6.42 83.07 7.17
C PRO A 46 5.55 84.23 6.62
N ASP A 47 4.23 84.13 6.76
CA ASP A 47 3.27 85.10 6.23
C ASP A 47 2.76 86.11 7.29
N GLY A 48 3.39 86.11 8.48
CA GLY A 48 2.97 86.95 9.61
C GLY A 48 1.66 86.51 10.27
N PHE A 49 1.01 87.42 10.99
CA PHE A 49 -0.26 87.19 11.68
C PHE A 49 -1.17 88.41 11.52
N SER A 50 -2.48 88.21 11.64
CA SER A 50 -3.44 89.29 11.83
C SER A 50 -4.21 89.08 13.13
N ALA A 51 -4.23 90.09 14.00
CA ALA A 51 -4.88 90.02 15.30
C ALA A 51 -5.94 91.13 15.41
N SER A 52 -7.04 90.81 16.07
CA SER A 52 -8.11 91.73 16.45
C SER A 52 -8.47 91.48 17.92
N LEU A 53 -9.30 92.33 18.53
CA LEU A 53 -9.77 92.11 19.90
C LEU A 53 -10.57 90.80 20.10
N LYS A 54 -11.05 90.16 19.02
CA LYS A 54 -11.91 88.98 19.06
C LYS A 54 -11.23 87.68 18.57
N GLN A 55 -10.26 87.81 17.67
CA GLN A 55 -9.63 86.68 16.99
C GLN A 55 -8.18 86.97 16.60
N LEU A 56 -7.36 85.91 16.58
CA LEU A 56 -6.04 85.84 15.95
C LEU A 56 -6.15 84.93 14.73
N HIS A 57 -5.56 85.36 13.62
CA HIS A 57 -5.45 84.58 12.40
C HIS A 57 -3.98 84.46 11.96
N LEU A 58 -3.53 83.22 11.80
CA LEU A 58 -2.20 82.84 11.32
C LEU A 58 -2.38 82.14 9.95
N PRO A 59 -2.02 82.80 8.83
CA PRO A 59 -2.12 82.19 7.50
C PRO A 59 -1.28 80.92 7.38
N ARG A 60 -0.07 80.91 7.95
CA ARG A 60 0.82 79.75 8.00
C ARG A 60 1.69 79.76 9.25
N PHE A 61 1.73 78.63 9.92
CA PHE A 61 2.51 78.38 11.13
C PHE A 61 3.28 77.07 10.99
N GLN A 62 4.57 77.06 11.29
CA GLN A 62 5.39 75.85 11.30
C GLN A 62 6.13 75.72 12.62
N LEU A 63 6.00 74.55 13.25
CA LEU A 63 6.77 74.13 14.41
C LEU A 63 7.87 73.18 13.97
N LYS A 64 9.12 73.52 14.27
CA LYS A 64 10.32 72.76 13.93
C LYS A 64 11.01 72.22 15.18
N ALA A 65 11.48 70.98 15.11
CA ALA A 65 12.34 70.35 16.11
C ALA A 65 13.66 69.93 15.44
N GLU A 66 14.82 70.38 15.94
CA GLU A 66 16.15 70.16 15.35
C GLU A 66 16.18 70.46 13.84
N ASN A 67 15.59 71.60 13.43
CA ASN A 67 15.37 72.04 12.04
C ASN A 67 14.44 71.14 11.18
N CYS A 68 13.79 70.14 11.75
CA CYS A 68 12.79 69.30 11.08
C CYS A 68 11.37 69.88 11.26
N PRO A 69 10.60 70.15 10.18
CA PRO A 69 9.25 70.71 10.26
C PRO A 69 8.24 69.69 10.81
N LEU A 70 8.21 69.58 12.13
CA LEU A 70 7.37 68.62 12.86
C LEU A 70 5.88 68.81 12.55
N VAL A 71 5.37 70.04 12.68
CA VAL A 71 3.97 70.36 12.38
C VAL A 71 3.91 71.60 11.51
N SER A 72 3.20 71.53 10.39
CA SER A 72 2.84 72.67 9.57
C SER A 72 1.33 72.88 9.63
N VAL A 73 0.90 74.10 9.89
CA VAL A 73 -0.51 74.47 10.04
C VAL A 73 -0.81 75.64 9.11
N ASP A 74 -1.81 75.47 8.26
CA ASP A 74 -2.30 76.51 7.36
C ASP A 74 -3.68 77.02 7.85
N ASN A 75 -3.82 78.34 7.83
CA ASN A 75 -5.04 79.08 8.17
C ASN A 75 -5.59 78.73 9.57
N LEU A 76 -4.77 78.95 10.59
CA LEU A 76 -5.16 78.81 12.00
C LEU A 76 -5.88 80.08 12.46
N LYS A 77 -7.09 79.94 13.01
CA LYS A 77 -7.87 81.00 13.64
C LYS A 77 -8.13 80.66 15.09
N LEU A 78 -7.73 81.52 16.01
CA LEU A 78 -8.02 81.40 17.43
C LEU A 78 -9.02 82.50 17.81
N VAL A 79 -10.21 82.12 18.27
CA VAL A 79 -11.27 83.03 18.71
C VAL A 79 -11.45 82.87 20.21
N TRP A 80 -11.36 83.96 20.97
CA TRP A 80 -11.45 83.94 22.44
C TRP A 80 -12.63 84.70 23.01
N TRP A 81 -13.34 85.51 22.20
CA TRP A 81 -14.53 86.24 22.63
C TRP A 81 -15.79 85.40 22.36
N GLY A 82 -16.47 84.94 23.42
CA GLY A 82 -17.60 84.00 23.32
C GLY A 82 -17.17 82.58 23.73
N GLN A 83 -17.65 81.55 23.04
CA GLN A 83 -17.08 80.20 23.17
C GLN A 83 -15.69 80.19 22.55
N ARG A 84 -14.67 79.87 23.36
CA ARG A 84 -13.29 79.80 22.90
C ARG A 84 -13.16 78.69 21.86
N GLN A 85 -12.70 79.04 20.66
CA GLN A 85 -12.57 78.10 19.56
C GLN A 85 -11.25 78.28 18.79
N LEU A 86 -10.67 77.16 18.36
CA LEU A 86 -9.51 77.07 17.50
C LEU A 86 -9.93 76.40 16.19
N GLU A 87 -9.90 77.11 15.08
CA GLU A 87 -10.19 76.56 13.75
C GLU A 87 -8.89 76.45 12.96
N VAL A 88 -8.66 75.31 12.31
CA VAL A 88 -7.49 75.05 11.49
C VAL A 88 -7.98 74.46 10.17
N LYS A 89 -7.63 75.08 9.05
CA LYS A 89 -7.99 74.53 7.73
C LYS A 89 -7.19 73.27 7.41
N GLN A 90 -5.88 73.33 7.62
CA GLN A 90 -5.01 72.20 7.33
C GLN A 90 -3.89 72.10 8.35
N ALA A 91 -3.63 70.89 8.83
CA ALA A 91 -2.48 70.57 9.68
C ALA A 91 -1.77 69.32 9.14
N VAL A 92 -0.47 69.40 8.99
CA VAL A 92 0.38 68.32 8.50
C VAL A 92 1.42 67.98 9.56
N LEU A 93 1.43 66.72 10.00
CA LEU A 93 2.42 66.16 10.91
C LEU A 93 3.44 65.35 10.11
N ASP A 94 4.72 65.69 10.23
CA ASP A 94 5.82 64.90 9.66
C ASP A 94 6.28 63.83 10.65
N TYR A 95 5.96 62.57 10.35
CA TYR A 95 6.30 61.46 11.23
C TYR A 95 7.82 61.27 11.37
N ALA A 96 8.59 61.46 10.29
CA ALA A 96 10.04 61.31 10.32
C ALA A 96 10.72 62.30 11.27
N CYS A 97 10.08 63.44 11.55
CA CYS A 97 10.55 64.40 12.52
C CYS A 97 10.39 63.95 13.99
N LEU A 98 9.48 63.02 14.29
CA LEU A 98 9.27 62.52 15.65
C LEU A 98 10.52 61.81 16.21
N ALA A 99 11.27 61.10 15.35
CA ALA A 99 12.52 60.43 15.73
C ALA A 99 13.66 61.41 16.06
N LYS A 100 13.53 62.69 15.68
CA LYS A 100 14.50 63.75 15.93
C LYS A 100 14.15 64.63 17.14
N LEU A 101 13.10 64.28 17.87
CA LEU A 101 12.74 65.02 19.08
C LEU A 101 13.88 64.93 20.10
N PRO A 102 14.29 66.05 20.72
CA PRO A 102 15.38 66.05 21.69
C PRO A 102 15.07 65.13 22.88
N ALA A 103 16.01 64.24 23.20
CA ALA A 103 15.90 63.34 24.34
C ALA A 103 15.80 64.17 25.63
N SER A 104 14.70 64.02 26.37
CA SER A 104 14.59 64.62 27.70
C SER A 104 15.46 63.82 28.69
N PRO A 105 16.10 64.46 29.67
CA PRO A 105 16.73 63.74 30.77
C PRO A 105 15.68 62.82 31.42
N SER A 106 16.09 61.60 31.74
CA SER A 106 15.27 60.54 32.30
C SER A 106 14.77 60.91 33.70
N ASP A 107 13.64 61.62 33.77
CA ASP A 107 12.80 61.65 34.96
C ASP A 107 11.77 60.52 34.83
N ASP A 108 11.88 59.46 35.63
CA ASP A 108 10.89 58.38 35.75
C ASP A 108 9.59 58.83 36.46
N SER A 109 9.26 60.12 36.41
CA SER A 109 8.10 60.66 37.14
C SER A 109 6.79 60.26 36.45
N PRO A 110 5.82 59.68 37.17
CA PRO A 110 4.55 59.24 36.61
C PRO A 110 3.77 60.39 35.97
N VAL A 111 3.10 60.12 34.84
CA VAL A 111 2.28 61.12 34.13
C VAL A 111 0.90 61.12 34.76
N GLN A 112 0.61 62.10 35.60
CA GLN A 112 -0.69 62.20 36.27
C GLN A 112 -1.78 62.71 35.32
N LEU A 113 -2.96 62.08 35.32
CA LEU A 113 -4.08 62.47 34.46
C LEU A 113 -4.57 63.88 34.80
N ALA A 114 -4.69 64.20 36.09
CA ALA A 114 -5.08 65.54 36.54
C ALA A 114 -4.13 66.64 36.03
N GLU A 115 -2.81 66.40 36.06
CA GLU A 115 -1.82 67.33 35.51
C GLU A 115 -1.94 67.50 34.00
N TRP A 116 -2.19 66.40 33.29
CA TRP A 116 -2.33 66.41 31.83
C TRP A 116 -3.59 67.16 31.38
N LEU A 117 -4.72 66.92 32.06
CA LEU A 117 -5.98 67.59 31.80
C LEU A 117 -5.93 69.09 32.12
N ALA A 118 -5.19 69.50 33.16
CA ALA A 118 -5.01 70.90 33.53
C ALA A 118 -4.29 71.75 32.46
N TRP A 119 -3.59 71.14 31.51
CA TRP A 119 -2.96 71.86 30.40
C TRP A 119 -3.87 72.13 29.22
N LEU A 120 -5.04 71.48 29.16
CA LEU A 120 -5.98 71.70 28.09
C LEU A 120 -6.79 72.97 28.40
N PRO A 121 -6.81 73.98 27.51
CA PRO A 121 -7.67 75.14 27.70
C PRO A 121 -9.13 74.72 27.55
N ASP A 122 -10.03 75.34 28.33
CA ASP A 122 -11.47 75.21 28.09
C ASP A 122 -11.82 75.84 26.73
N ALA A 123 -11.88 75.02 25.69
CA ALA A 123 -12.06 75.45 24.31
C ALA A 123 -12.47 74.28 23.40
N LYS A 124 -13.04 74.62 22.24
CA LYS A 124 -13.24 73.70 21.11
C LYS A 124 -12.13 73.91 20.07
N ALA A 125 -11.54 72.86 19.54
CA ALA A 125 -10.66 72.90 18.38
C ALA A 125 -11.26 72.09 17.22
N ASN A 126 -11.25 72.65 16.02
CA ASN A 126 -11.69 72.00 14.79
C ASN A 126 -10.58 72.10 13.74
N ILE A 127 -10.13 70.96 13.23
CA ILE A 127 -9.12 70.83 12.18
C ILE A 127 -9.81 70.20 10.98
N GLU A 128 -10.03 70.95 9.90
CA GLU A 128 -10.76 70.49 8.73
C GLU A 128 -10.01 69.38 7.97
N ALA A 129 -8.68 69.49 7.86
CA ALA A 129 -7.84 68.49 7.21
C ALA A 129 -6.51 68.26 7.95
N PHE A 130 -6.43 67.16 8.69
CA PHE A 130 -5.21 66.67 9.34
C PHE A 130 -4.58 65.53 8.54
N SER A 131 -3.29 65.61 8.23
CA SER A 131 -2.57 64.57 7.48
C SER A 131 -1.23 64.23 8.12
N VAL A 132 -0.87 62.94 8.10
CA VAL A 132 0.45 62.47 8.54
C VAL A 132 1.26 62.07 7.32
N VAL A 133 2.49 62.60 7.21
CA VAL A 133 3.40 62.35 6.08
C VAL A 133 4.70 61.68 6.54
N ASN A 134 5.46 61.13 5.59
CA ASN A 134 6.74 60.45 5.83
C ASN A 134 6.64 59.28 6.84
N LEU A 135 5.59 58.47 6.71
CA LEU A 135 5.39 57.26 7.50
C LEU A 135 6.50 56.22 7.21
N PRO A 136 6.94 55.43 8.20
CA PRO A 136 7.96 54.40 8.01
C PRO A 136 7.51 53.28 7.07
N THR A 137 8.46 52.64 6.37
CA THR A 137 8.18 51.55 5.43
C THR A 137 7.82 50.23 6.12
N ASP A 138 8.13 50.07 7.40
CA ASP A 138 7.79 48.92 8.25
C ASP A 138 6.42 49.04 8.92
N PHE A 139 5.70 50.16 8.73
CA PHE A 139 4.34 50.29 9.23
C PHE A 139 3.38 49.32 8.52
N PRO A 140 2.37 48.78 9.23
CA PRO A 140 1.34 47.94 8.61
C PRO A 140 0.63 48.69 7.48
N SER A 141 0.56 48.08 6.29
CA SER A 141 0.03 48.70 5.07
C SER A 141 -1.36 49.31 5.24
N ARG A 142 -2.25 48.67 6.01
CA ARG A 142 -3.58 49.18 6.35
C ARG A 142 -3.55 50.45 7.20
N LEU A 143 -2.64 50.53 8.18
CA LEU A 143 -2.46 51.72 8.99
C LEU A 143 -1.86 52.87 8.18
N VAL A 144 -0.94 52.56 7.26
CA VAL A 144 -0.40 53.57 6.32
C VAL A 144 -1.53 54.15 5.47
N ALA A 145 -2.39 53.30 4.90
CA ALA A 145 -3.53 53.74 4.11
C ALA A 145 -4.52 54.62 4.91
N LEU A 146 -4.71 54.34 6.20
CA LEU A 146 -5.61 55.10 7.08
C LEU A 146 -4.99 56.42 7.56
N LEU A 147 -3.70 56.43 7.91
CA LEU A 147 -2.99 57.62 8.42
C LEU A 147 -2.59 58.61 7.32
N ALA A 148 -2.42 58.14 6.08
CA ALA A 148 -2.07 58.98 4.93
C ALA A 148 -3.28 59.80 4.41
N GLN A 149 -4.51 59.43 4.77
CA GLN A 149 -5.70 60.17 4.34
C GLN A 149 -5.95 61.39 5.23
N PRO A 150 -6.38 62.52 4.65
CA PRO A 150 -6.78 63.70 5.42
C PRO A 150 -7.97 63.38 6.33
N SER A 151 -7.89 63.83 7.57
CA SER A 151 -8.88 63.58 8.63
C SER A 151 -9.44 64.88 9.14
N GLN A 152 -10.75 64.97 9.32
CA GLN A 152 -11.36 66.03 10.10
C GLN A 152 -11.25 65.67 11.58
N LEU A 153 -10.70 66.56 12.41
CA LEU A 153 -10.57 66.37 13.84
C LEU A 153 -11.34 67.44 14.60
N GLU A 154 -12.22 67.04 15.52
CA GLU A 154 -12.77 67.94 16.53
C GLU A 154 -12.31 67.51 17.91
N PHE A 155 -11.87 68.47 18.72
CA PHE A 155 -11.53 68.28 20.12
C PHE A 155 -12.31 69.32 20.92
N ALA A 156 -12.93 68.95 22.03
CA ALA A 156 -13.56 69.91 22.93
C ALA A 156 -13.25 69.53 24.37
N TYR A 157 -12.70 70.47 25.12
CA TYR A 157 -12.48 70.32 26.54
C TYR A 157 -13.27 71.38 27.28
N PHE A 158 -14.19 70.94 28.13
CA PHE A 158 -14.94 71.78 29.05
C PHE A 158 -14.95 71.04 30.38
N GLN A 159 -14.13 71.50 31.34
CA GLN A 159 -13.87 70.78 32.58
C GLN A 159 -15.16 70.24 33.24
N PRO A 160 -15.21 68.94 33.63
CA PRO A 160 -14.16 67.91 33.56
C PRO A 160 -14.22 67.00 32.32
N LYS A 161 -14.91 67.39 31.25
CA LYS A 161 -15.23 66.55 30.10
C LYS A 161 -14.37 66.89 28.87
N LEU A 162 -13.68 65.88 28.34
CA LEU A 162 -12.93 65.94 27.09
C LEU A 162 -13.63 65.07 26.04
N THR A 163 -14.01 65.64 24.90
CA THR A 163 -14.53 64.90 23.75
C THR A 163 -13.63 65.09 22.54
N THR A 164 -13.48 64.02 21.77
CA THR A 164 -12.68 64.01 20.54
C THR A 164 -13.44 63.25 19.46
N SER A 165 -13.55 63.81 18.26
CA SER A 165 -14.03 63.09 17.08
C SER A 165 -13.01 63.18 15.95
N LEU A 166 -12.79 62.07 15.28
CA LEU A 166 -11.96 61.95 14.09
C LEU A 166 -12.82 61.34 13.01
N THR A 167 -12.98 62.05 11.89
CA THR A 167 -13.76 61.59 10.75
C THR A 167 -12.87 61.56 9.51
N GLN A 168 -12.87 60.42 8.82
CA GLN A 168 -12.16 60.18 7.57
C GLN A 168 -13.12 59.45 6.60
N ASN A 169 -12.72 59.29 5.34
CA ASN A 169 -13.54 58.58 4.37
C ASN A 169 -13.73 57.11 4.81
N GLY A 170 -14.96 56.74 5.17
CA GLY A 170 -15.29 55.40 5.68
C GLY A 170 -14.84 55.10 7.11
N SER A 171 -14.34 56.09 7.88
CA SER A 171 -13.93 55.89 9.28
C SER A 171 -14.44 57.00 10.20
N ILE A 172 -15.02 56.62 11.34
CA ILE A 172 -15.41 57.55 12.41
C ILE A 172 -14.87 57.01 13.72
N LEU A 173 -14.06 57.81 14.42
CA LEU A 173 -13.63 57.56 15.78
C LEU A 173 -14.18 58.67 16.68
N GLN A 174 -14.80 58.28 17.79
CA GLN A 174 -15.29 59.18 18.82
C GLN A 174 -14.73 58.72 20.15
N ALA A 175 -14.23 59.64 20.97
CA ALA A 175 -13.83 59.34 22.32
C ALA A 175 -14.28 60.44 23.28
N GLU A 176 -14.57 60.03 24.50
CA GLU A 176 -15.00 60.88 25.59
C GLU A 176 -14.29 60.44 26.87
N LEU A 177 -13.70 61.40 27.58
CA LEU A 177 -13.08 61.21 28.88
C LEU A 177 -13.75 62.16 29.88
N GLU A 178 -14.39 61.58 30.89
CA GLU A 178 -15.03 62.32 31.98
C GLU A 178 -14.82 61.57 33.29
N ASN A 179 -14.33 62.25 34.33
CA ASN A 179 -14.13 61.68 35.67
C ASN A 179 -13.36 60.33 35.67
N HIS A 180 -12.18 60.28 35.04
CA HIS A 180 -11.36 59.07 34.84
C HIS A 180 -11.98 57.96 33.96
N ARG A 181 -13.19 58.14 33.42
CA ARG A 181 -13.84 57.17 32.54
C ARG A 181 -13.59 57.54 31.08
N LEU A 182 -12.80 56.73 30.39
CA LEU A 182 -12.60 56.82 28.96
C LEU A 182 -13.63 55.93 28.26
N SER A 183 -14.36 56.49 27.31
CA SER A 183 -15.17 55.74 26.36
C SER A 183 -14.73 56.10 24.95
N ALA A 184 -14.61 55.11 24.07
CA ALA A 184 -14.28 55.34 22.68
C ALA A 184 -15.04 54.38 21.78
N GLN A 185 -15.40 54.83 20.59
CA GLN A 185 -16.08 54.06 19.56
C GLN A 185 -15.39 54.30 18.23
N ILE A 186 -15.16 53.23 17.48
CA ILE A 186 -14.60 53.29 16.13
C ILE A 186 -15.49 52.50 15.18
N HIS A 187 -15.85 53.13 14.06
CA HIS A 187 -16.52 52.50 12.94
C HIS A 187 -15.61 52.67 11.73
N TYR A 188 -15.18 51.57 11.15
CA TYR A 188 -14.32 51.57 9.96
C TYR A 188 -14.89 50.63 8.90
N GLN A 189 -15.18 51.16 7.72
CA GLN A 189 -15.75 50.44 6.60
C GLN A 189 -15.03 50.87 5.31
N PRO A 190 -13.90 50.22 4.95
CA PRO A 190 -13.13 50.57 3.77
C PRO A 190 -13.81 50.20 2.44
N ASN A 191 -14.71 49.20 2.43
CA ASN A 191 -15.49 48.78 1.27
C ASN A 191 -16.81 48.11 1.69
N GLU A 192 -17.64 47.66 0.73
CA GLU A 192 -18.95 47.04 1.02
C GLU A 192 -18.85 45.70 1.77
N ASN A 193 -17.74 44.97 1.61
CA ASN A 193 -17.55 43.61 2.14
C ASN A 193 -16.69 43.57 3.41
N GLU A 194 -16.24 44.72 3.92
CA GLU A 194 -15.36 44.83 5.07
C GLU A 194 -15.89 45.87 6.06
N ARG A 195 -16.15 45.45 7.30
CA ARG A 195 -16.67 46.31 8.36
C ARG A 195 -16.00 45.99 9.68
N HIS A 196 -15.66 47.04 10.41
CA HIS A 196 -15.06 46.95 11.74
C HIS A 196 -15.78 47.91 12.68
N GLN A 197 -16.19 47.39 13.84
CA GLN A 197 -16.82 48.19 14.88
C GLN A 197 -16.12 47.89 16.21
N GLY A 198 -15.56 48.91 16.83
CA GLY A 198 -14.89 48.80 18.11
C GLY A 198 -15.55 49.71 19.14
N GLN A 199 -15.72 49.21 20.36
CA GLN A 199 -16.14 49.99 21.51
C GLN A 199 -15.16 49.71 22.65
N LEU A 200 -14.65 50.76 23.26
CA LEU A 200 -13.75 50.72 24.39
C LEU A 200 -14.37 51.50 25.55
N SER A 201 -14.31 50.91 26.75
CA SER A 201 -14.61 51.59 27.99
C SER A 201 -13.52 51.26 28.99
N ALA A 202 -12.89 52.28 29.57
CA ALA A 202 -11.84 52.12 30.56
C ALA A 202 -12.04 53.06 31.75
N THR A 203 -11.65 52.61 32.94
CA THR A 203 -11.44 53.49 34.10
C THR A 203 -9.95 53.64 34.30
N LEU A 204 -9.43 54.82 33.98
CA LEU A 204 -8.00 55.11 33.98
C LEU A 204 -7.48 55.23 35.41
N ASP A 205 -6.20 54.89 35.59
CA ASP A 205 -5.44 55.20 36.80
C ASP A 205 -5.03 56.70 36.76
N GLU A 206 -4.75 57.30 37.90
CA GLU A 206 -4.20 58.66 37.94
C GLU A 206 -2.82 58.67 37.27
N ASP A 207 -2.02 57.63 37.48
CA ASP A 207 -0.78 57.41 36.74
C ASP A 207 -1.07 56.77 35.39
N LEU A 208 -1.02 57.57 34.31
CA LEU A 208 -1.28 57.12 32.94
C LEU A 208 -0.25 56.11 32.40
N THR A 209 0.84 55.84 33.14
CA THR A 209 1.78 54.77 32.81
C THR A 209 1.32 53.39 33.29
N ARG A 210 0.32 53.35 34.19
CA ARG A 210 -0.24 52.11 34.72
C ARG A 210 -1.43 51.62 33.90
N LEU A 211 -1.67 50.30 33.95
CA LEU A 211 -2.86 49.70 33.35
C LEU A 211 -4.14 50.23 34.03
N PRO A 212 -5.23 50.44 33.25
CA PRO A 212 -6.50 50.92 33.76
C PRO A 212 -7.12 49.94 34.76
N PHE A 213 -7.82 50.49 35.77
CA PHE A 213 -8.50 49.71 36.80
C PHE A 213 -9.54 48.75 36.21
N GLN A 214 -10.25 49.20 35.18
CA GLN A 214 -11.18 48.38 34.43
C GLN A 214 -11.01 48.69 32.95
N LEU A 215 -11.03 47.67 32.11
CA LEU A 215 -11.11 47.81 30.66
C LEU A 215 -12.17 46.85 30.13
N LYS A 216 -12.97 47.32 29.18
CA LYS A 216 -13.81 46.51 28.32
C LYS A 216 -13.64 46.97 26.89
N VAL A 217 -13.15 46.09 26.03
CA VAL A 217 -13.06 46.29 24.59
C VAL A 217 -13.97 45.28 23.92
N ASN A 218 -14.93 45.75 23.13
CA ASN A 218 -15.71 44.91 22.23
C ASN A 218 -15.30 45.27 20.81
N TYR A 219 -14.96 44.28 20.01
CA TYR A 219 -14.59 44.44 18.62
C TYR A 219 -15.42 43.47 17.77
N GLN A 220 -16.07 43.98 16.74
CA GLN A 220 -16.82 43.20 15.77
C GLN A 220 -16.19 43.41 14.40
N TRP A 221 -16.11 42.33 13.63
CA TRP A 221 -15.55 42.38 12.29
C TRP A 221 -16.43 41.63 11.28
N GLN A 222 -16.32 42.08 10.05
CA GLN A 222 -16.69 41.40 8.83
C GLN A 222 -15.52 41.57 7.86
N LEU A 223 -14.93 40.47 7.43
CA LEU A 223 -13.77 40.42 6.56
C LEU A 223 -14.14 39.77 5.21
N PRO A 224 -13.60 40.26 4.08
CA PRO A 224 -13.80 39.64 2.78
C PRO A 224 -12.98 38.35 2.62
N GLU A 225 -13.37 37.50 1.66
CA GLU A 225 -12.69 36.23 1.36
C GLU A 225 -11.21 36.41 0.96
N SER A 226 -10.87 37.57 0.38
CA SER A 226 -9.49 37.94 0.04
C SER A 226 -8.58 38.10 1.27
N VAL A 227 -9.15 38.29 2.47
CA VAL A 227 -8.42 38.42 3.74
C VAL A 227 -8.45 37.10 4.51
N ILE A 228 -9.60 36.42 4.56
CA ILE A 228 -9.74 35.14 5.25
C ILE A 228 -10.67 34.20 4.47
N THR A 229 -10.12 33.07 4.04
CA THR A 229 -10.83 32.08 3.23
C THR A 229 -11.78 31.22 4.05
N GLU A 230 -11.50 31.03 5.34
CA GLU A 230 -12.32 30.22 6.24
C GLU A 230 -13.63 30.94 6.60
N PRO A 231 -14.81 30.47 6.14
CA PRO A 231 -16.07 31.19 6.33
C PRO A 231 -16.45 31.39 7.80
N SER A 232 -16.08 30.44 8.67
CA SER A 232 -16.35 30.55 10.11
C SER A 232 -15.60 31.69 10.81
N LEU A 233 -14.59 32.29 10.17
CA LEU A 233 -13.81 33.40 10.74
C LEU A 233 -14.07 34.75 10.04
N GLN A 234 -14.85 34.76 8.95
CA GLN A 234 -15.16 35.99 8.19
C GLN A 234 -15.98 37.00 8.99
N GLN A 235 -16.86 36.53 9.87
CA GLN A 235 -17.70 37.38 10.72
C GLN A 235 -17.64 36.90 12.17
N GLY A 236 -17.45 37.84 13.09
CA GLY A 236 -17.34 37.50 14.49
C GLY A 236 -17.18 38.70 15.42
N SER A 237 -16.98 38.38 16.69
CA SER A 237 -16.71 39.38 17.72
C SER A 237 -15.64 38.92 18.70
N ALA A 238 -14.87 39.86 19.23
CA ALA A 238 -13.87 39.66 20.25
C ALA A 238 -14.17 40.61 21.41
N THR A 239 -14.26 40.08 22.62
CA THR A 239 -14.46 40.85 23.84
C THR A 239 -13.27 40.61 24.76
N LEU A 240 -12.58 41.69 25.13
CA LEU A 240 -11.55 41.70 26.15
C LEU A 240 -12.06 42.50 27.33
N ALA A 241 -12.14 41.90 28.51
CA ALA A 241 -12.52 42.61 29.72
C ALA A 241 -11.62 42.24 30.89
N TRP A 242 -11.21 43.22 31.69
CA TRP A 242 -10.47 42.98 32.93
C TRP A 242 -10.83 43.97 34.03
N GLN A 243 -10.51 43.57 35.26
CA GLN A 243 -10.54 44.40 36.45
C GLN A 243 -9.23 44.21 37.23
N LYS A 244 -8.70 45.31 37.77
CA LYS A 244 -7.45 45.37 38.52
C LYS A 244 -7.77 45.56 40.00
N ALA A 245 -7.31 44.62 40.82
CA ALA A 245 -7.25 44.75 42.28
C ALA A 245 -5.76 44.68 42.69
N GLU A 246 -5.34 43.60 43.36
CA GLU A 246 -3.92 43.28 43.57
C GLU A 246 -3.24 42.77 42.28
N ALA A 247 -4.01 42.12 41.40
CA ALA A 247 -3.60 41.68 40.08
C ALA A 247 -4.69 42.05 39.05
N VAL A 248 -4.34 42.08 37.77
CA VAL A 248 -5.29 42.22 36.67
C VAL A 248 -5.89 40.85 36.37
N ALA A 249 -7.20 40.69 36.59
CA ALA A 249 -7.93 39.49 36.22
C ALA A 249 -8.94 39.81 35.13
N GLY A 250 -8.98 39.00 34.08
CA GLY A 250 -9.82 39.26 32.92
C GLY A 250 -10.08 38.04 32.07
N GLN A 251 -10.80 38.27 30.97
CA GLN A 251 -11.14 37.24 30.00
C GLN A 251 -11.12 37.83 28.59
N LEU A 252 -10.52 37.09 27.66
CA LEU A 252 -10.67 37.28 26.22
C LEU A 252 -11.64 36.23 25.68
N THR A 253 -12.70 36.67 25.03
CA THR A 253 -13.67 35.78 24.35
C THR A 253 -13.71 36.12 22.87
N ILE A 254 -13.64 35.13 22.00
CA ILE A 254 -13.81 35.26 20.55
C ILE A 254 -14.99 34.40 20.12
N ASN A 255 -15.94 35.00 19.42
CA ASN A 255 -17.14 34.35 18.90
C ASN A 255 -17.15 34.40 17.37
N SER A 256 -17.61 33.32 16.75
CA SER A 256 -17.93 33.27 15.32
C SER A 256 -19.42 33.55 15.14
N ALA A 257 -19.81 34.26 14.07
CA ALA A 257 -21.22 34.43 13.71
C ALA A 257 -21.88 33.10 13.30
N ASN A 258 -21.09 32.10 12.91
CA ASN A 258 -21.55 30.82 12.38
C ASN A 258 -21.62 29.71 13.44
N GLN A 259 -21.37 30.01 14.72
CA GLN A 259 -21.36 29.04 15.82
C GLN A 259 -22.09 29.60 17.05
N SER A 260 -22.80 28.73 17.77
CA SER A 260 -23.54 29.10 18.99
C SER A 260 -22.65 29.19 20.24
N GLU A 261 -21.56 28.44 20.28
CA GLU A 261 -20.58 28.49 21.37
C GLU A 261 -19.42 29.43 21.02
N ALA A 262 -18.81 30.03 22.05
CA ALA A 262 -17.61 30.84 21.87
C ALA A 262 -16.47 29.99 21.28
N LEU A 263 -15.84 30.50 20.23
CA LEU A 263 -14.73 29.83 19.55
C LEU A 263 -13.50 29.76 20.46
N LEU A 264 -13.21 30.85 21.18
CA LEU A 264 -12.12 30.94 22.14
C LEU A 264 -12.60 31.64 23.41
N THR A 265 -12.23 31.11 24.57
CA THR A 265 -12.37 31.76 25.87
C THR A 265 -11.05 31.60 26.63
N LEU A 266 -10.37 32.70 26.93
CA LEU A 266 -9.10 32.73 27.66
C LEU A 266 -9.26 33.59 28.91
N PRO A 267 -9.59 32.99 30.06
CA PRO A 267 -9.45 33.65 31.36
C PRO A 267 -7.96 33.85 31.64
N PHE A 268 -7.58 35.04 32.07
CA PHE A 268 -6.20 35.35 32.40
C PHE A 268 -6.06 36.14 33.70
N ARG A 269 -4.92 35.97 34.35
CA ARG A 269 -4.49 36.76 35.51
C ARG A 269 -3.07 37.26 35.28
N PHE A 270 -2.85 38.54 35.47
CA PHE A 270 -1.57 39.21 35.27
C PHE A 270 -1.20 40.02 36.51
N ASP A 271 0.00 39.79 37.05
CA ASP A 271 0.49 40.39 38.31
C ASP A 271 1.84 41.10 38.15
N GLU A 272 2.12 41.65 36.96
CA GLU A 272 3.39 42.29 36.56
C GLU A 272 4.60 41.35 36.46
N GLN A 273 4.58 40.22 37.18
CA GLN A 273 5.62 39.20 37.15
C GLN A 273 5.26 38.02 36.24
N SER A 274 3.98 37.74 36.05
CA SER A 274 3.52 36.60 35.27
C SER A 274 2.17 36.85 34.61
N LEU A 275 1.96 36.22 33.46
CA LEU A 275 0.67 36.06 32.82
C LEU A 275 0.25 34.59 32.93
N ASN A 276 -0.83 34.34 33.66
CA ASN A 276 -1.40 33.01 33.86
C ASN A 276 -2.72 32.91 33.10
N ILE A 277 -2.91 31.81 32.37
CA ILE A 277 -4.13 31.43 31.69
C ILE A 277 -4.60 30.13 32.34
N GLU A 278 -5.79 30.15 32.93
CA GLU A 278 -6.37 28.99 33.61
C GLU A 278 -7.68 28.61 32.94
N GLN A 279 -7.83 27.32 32.62
CA GLN A 279 -9.04 26.75 32.01
C GLN A 279 -9.48 27.45 30.72
N GLY A 280 -8.52 27.92 29.91
CA GLY A 280 -8.82 28.41 28.57
C GLY A 280 -9.49 27.32 27.74
N LEU A 281 -10.47 27.70 26.92
CA LEU A 281 -11.25 26.78 26.08
C LEU A 281 -11.20 27.26 24.63
N LEU A 282 -10.78 26.39 23.72
CA LEU A 282 -11.02 26.55 22.29
C LEU A 282 -12.03 25.49 21.84
N ASN A 283 -13.12 25.93 21.22
CA ASN A 283 -14.07 25.07 20.55
C ASN A 283 -14.13 25.44 19.07
N TRP A 284 -13.54 24.60 18.22
CA TRP A 284 -13.50 24.85 16.79
C TRP A 284 -14.15 23.70 16.02
N GLN A 285 -15.26 24.00 15.37
CA GLN A 285 -16.05 23.05 14.57
C GLN A 285 -15.84 23.23 13.05
N GLY A 286 -14.83 23.99 12.61
CA GLY A 286 -14.60 24.28 11.19
C GLY A 286 -14.17 23.05 10.37
N PHE A 287 -13.50 22.08 11.00
CA PHE A 287 -13.19 20.81 10.35
C PHE A 287 -14.35 19.83 10.52
N ALA A 288 -15.12 19.62 9.45
CA ALA A 288 -16.28 18.72 9.45
C ALA A 288 -15.94 17.29 9.92
N GLU A 289 -14.71 16.82 9.68
CA GLU A 289 -14.25 15.49 10.06
C GLU A 289 -13.58 15.44 11.44
N PHE A 290 -13.21 16.59 12.03
CA PHE A 290 -12.44 16.65 13.26
C PHE A 290 -12.79 17.86 14.13
N PRO A 291 -13.96 17.87 14.82
CA PRO A 291 -14.29 18.92 15.76
C PRO A 291 -13.28 18.96 16.90
N LEU A 292 -12.67 20.13 17.10
CA LEU A 292 -11.58 20.34 18.04
C LEU A 292 -12.11 21.01 19.31
N LYS A 293 -12.09 20.27 20.42
CA LYS A 293 -12.30 20.84 21.76
C LYS A 293 -11.00 20.77 22.55
N MET A 294 -10.45 21.93 22.89
CA MET A 294 -9.15 22.05 23.55
C MET A 294 -9.23 22.86 24.84
N PHE A 295 -8.52 22.39 25.86
CA PHE A 295 -8.35 23.09 27.14
C PHE A 295 -6.90 23.55 27.28
N ILE A 296 -6.70 24.80 27.69
CA ILE A 296 -5.39 25.46 27.76
C ILE A 296 -5.16 25.94 29.18
N ASN A 297 -4.03 25.53 29.77
CA ASN A 297 -3.44 26.24 30.90
C ASN A 297 -2.05 26.71 30.47
N ALA A 298 -1.71 27.96 30.74
CA ALA A 298 -0.41 28.51 30.36
C ALA A 298 0.08 29.51 31.40
N GLN A 299 1.39 29.63 31.54
CA GLN A 299 2.07 30.60 32.37
C GLN A 299 3.24 31.16 31.58
N PHE A 300 3.32 32.48 31.52
CA PHE A 300 4.40 33.21 30.88
C PHE A 300 5.03 34.14 31.92
N ARG A 301 6.33 34.03 32.13
CA ARG A 301 7.08 34.82 33.12
C ARG A 301 8.28 35.48 32.45
N PRO A 302 8.43 36.81 32.51
CA PRO A 302 9.64 37.45 32.05
C PRO A 302 10.84 37.06 32.92
N GLN A 303 11.98 36.77 32.30
CA GLN A 303 13.20 36.41 33.02
C GLN A 303 13.79 37.60 33.78
N ASN A 304 13.67 38.80 33.21
CA ASN A 304 14.17 40.05 33.78
C ASN A 304 13.01 41.01 34.08
N PRO A 305 12.87 41.51 35.32
CA PRO A 305 11.89 42.55 35.64
C PRO A 305 12.06 43.78 34.73
N GLY A 306 10.96 44.27 34.17
CA GLY A 306 10.95 45.43 33.27
C GLY A 306 11.27 45.12 31.80
N GLN A 307 11.62 43.88 31.44
CA GLN A 307 11.80 43.45 30.04
C GLN A 307 10.80 42.34 29.71
N TRP A 308 10.04 42.48 28.63
CA TRP A 308 9.00 41.52 28.23
C TRP A 308 9.53 40.25 27.55
N LEU A 309 10.79 40.21 27.15
CA LEU A 309 11.45 39.08 26.52
C LEU A 309 12.89 38.98 27.05
N PRO A 310 13.45 37.77 27.23
CA PRO A 310 12.83 36.47 27.01
C PRO A 310 11.79 36.06 28.08
N LEU A 311 10.85 35.19 27.70
CA LEU A 311 9.78 34.66 28.55
C LEU A 311 10.00 33.18 28.85
N ASP A 312 10.03 32.83 30.13
CA ASP A 312 9.80 31.46 30.57
C ASP A 312 8.34 31.09 30.32
N THR A 313 8.14 29.95 29.67
CA THR A 313 6.85 29.51 29.14
C THR A 313 6.55 28.09 29.64
N ALA A 314 5.48 27.96 30.42
CA ALA A 314 4.91 26.67 30.80
C ALA A 314 3.49 26.58 30.24
N PHE A 315 3.10 25.46 29.62
CA PHE A 315 1.72 25.26 29.21
C PHE A 315 1.33 23.79 29.22
N ARG A 316 0.02 23.56 29.32
CA ARG A 316 -0.64 22.26 29.19
C ARG A 316 -1.90 22.42 28.35
N LEU A 317 -1.85 21.88 27.14
CA LEU A 317 -2.94 21.79 26.18
C LEU A 317 -3.55 20.38 26.24
N SER A 318 -4.86 20.26 26.44
CA SER A 318 -5.60 18.99 26.39
C SER A 318 -6.57 19.00 25.22
N ILE A 319 -6.40 18.07 24.29
CA ILE A 319 -7.17 17.97 23.04
C ILE A 319 -8.05 16.73 23.13
N LEU A 320 -9.37 16.94 23.12
CA LEU A 320 -10.33 15.85 23.13
C LEU A 320 -10.70 15.44 21.70
N SER A 321 -10.66 14.14 21.43
CA SER A 321 -11.16 13.53 20.19
C SER A 321 -12.24 12.50 20.49
N GLN A 322 -13.16 12.25 19.56
CA GLN A 322 -14.20 11.24 19.72
C GLN A 322 -14.48 10.52 18.39
N ASN A 323 -14.63 9.20 18.44
CA ASN A 323 -15.13 8.39 17.32
C ASN A 323 -16.03 7.25 17.83
N SER A 324 -16.37 6.31 16.94
CA SER A 324 -17.15 5.10 17.27
C SER A 324 -16.48 4.19 18.32
N LYS A 325 -15.17 4.34 18.58
CA LYS A 325 -14.41 3.63 19.61
C LYS A 325 -14.30 4.43 20.93
N GLY A 326 -15.11 5.48 21.10
CA GLY A 326 -15.22 6.30 22.31
C GLY A 326 -14.38 7.58 22.28
N LYS A 327 -14.15 8.17 23.46
CA LYS A 327 -13.36 9.40 23.62
C LYS A 327 -11.85 9.10 23.71
N GLY A 328 -11.04 10.00 23.19
CA GLY A 328 -9.58 10.04 23.33
C GLY A 328 -9.14 11.42 23.83
N ASN A 329 -7.98 11.49 24.47
CA ASN A 329 -7.40 12.74 24.95
C ASN A 329 -5.90 12.74 24.66
N ILE A 330 -5.42 13.80 24.01
CA ILE A 330 -3.99 14.09 23.86
C ILE A 330 -3.65 15.30 24.72
N VAL A 331 -2.59 15.17 25.51
CA VAL A 331 -2.02 16.26 26.29
C VAL A 331 -0.68 16.65 25.68
N VAL A 332 -0.55 17.91 25.28
CA VAL A 332 0.71 18.54 24.87
C VAL A 332 1.13 19.50 25.98
N SER A 333 2.34 19.37 26.51
CA SER A 333 2.78 20.22 27.61
C SER A 333 4.27 20.56 27.56
N THR A 334 4.61 21.75 28.07
CA THR A 334 5.97 22.19 28.38
C THR A 334 5.98 22.74 29.81
N GLN A 335 7.08 22.56 30.53
CA GLN A 335 7.28 23.16 31.85
C GLN A 335 8.34 24.26 31.83
N ASN A 336 9.35 24.14 30.96
CA ASN A 336 10.54 24.99 30.95
C ASN A 336 10.83 25.49 29.52
N GLY A 337 9.83 26.07 28.86
CA GLY A 337 9.99 26.68 27.55
C GLY A 337 10.59 28.08 27.65
N ILE A 338 11.29 28.53 26.61
CA ILE A 338 11.83 29.90 26.51
C ILE A 338 11.39 30.49 25.18
N LEU A 339 10.70 31.64 25.25
CA LEU A 339 10.36 32.46 24.09
C LEU A 339 11.30 33.66 24.04
N GLN A 340 11.96 33.90 22.90
CA GLN A 340 12.82 35.04 22.67
C GLN A 340 12.22 35.94 21.59
N LYS A 341 12.90 37.05 21.26
CA LYS A 341 12.42 38.01 20.25
C LYS A 341 12.22 37.37 18.87
N ASN A 342 13.17 36.54 18.43
CA ASN A 342 13.17 35.94 17.09
C ASN A 342 13.25 34.40 17.10
N ALA A 343 13.28 33.79 18.29
CA ALA A 343 13.54 32.37 18.45
C ALA A 343 12.72 31.78 19.60
N LEU A 344 12.60 30.46 19.63
CA LEU A 344 12.01 29.73 20.74
C LEU A 344 12.81 28.47 21.07
N MET A 345 12.62 27.97 22.28
CA MET A 345 13.05 26.64 22.71
C MET A 345 11.98 26.06 23.63
N LEU A 346 11.26 25.05 23.15
CA LEU A 346 10.10 24.45 23.82
C LEU A 346 10.33 22.94 23.97
N PRO A 347 10.76 22.46 25.15
CA PRO A 347 10.73 21.03 25.46
C PRO A 347 9.26 20.60 25.69
N LEU A 348 8.75 19.73 24.82
CA LEU A 348 7.37 19.26 24.83
C LEU A 348 7.26 17.79 25.23
N GLN A 349 6.17 17.48 25.91
CA GLN A 349 5.69 16.13 26.19
C GLN A 349 4.31 15.98 25.55
N ILE A 350 4.19 15.08 24.59
CA ILE A 350 2.91 14.71 23.97
C ILE A 350 2.52 13.32 24.47
N THR A 351 1.41 13.23 25.20
CA THR A 351 0.94 11.98 25.80
C THR A 351 -0.54 11.75 25.54
N GLY A 352 -0.97 10.49 25.50
CA GLY A 352 -2.39 10.13 25.41
C GLY A 352 -2.74 9.42 24.10
N ASN A 353 -3.99 9.54 23.65
CA ASN A 353 -4.42 8.93 22.40
C ASN A 353 -5.44 9.79 21.64
N VAL A 354 -5.36 9.70 20.31
CA VAL A 354 -6.38 10.20 19.39
C VAL A 354 -7.05 9.02 18.71
N LYS A 355 -8.37 9.12 18.60
CA LYS A 355 -9.19 8.13 17.89
C LYS A 355 -9.79 8.79 16.68
N HIS A 356 -9.47 8.28 15.49
CA HIS A 356 -9.92 8.83 14.21
C HIS A 356 -10.31 7.69 13.27
N GLN A 357 -11.55 7.70 12.77
CA GLN A 357 -12.10 6.64 11.93
C GLN A 357 -11.83 5.24 12.53
N ASN A 358 -11.11 4.37 11.81
CA ASN A 358 -10.78 3.01 12.22
C ASN A 358 -9.48 2.91 13.04
N PHE A 359 -8.79 4.03 13.28
CA PHE A 359 -7.48 4.07 13.92
C PHE A 359 -7.52 4.62 15.34
N ILE A 360 -6.60 4.11 16.16
CA ILE A 360 -6.24 4.70 17.45
C ILE A 360 -4.72 4.94 17.41
N LEU A 361 -4.33 6.20 17.55
CA LEU A 361 -2.95 6.65 17.69
C LEU A 361 -2.68 6.88 19.18
N TYR A 362 -1.73 6.16 19.73
CA TYR A 362 -1.18 6.34 21.06
C TYR A 362 0.14 7.09 20.97
N SER A 363 0.29 8.11 21.80
CA SER A 363 1.46 8.99 21.80
C SER A 363 2.12 8.98 23.17
N SER A 364 3.44 8.77 23.19
CA SER A 364 4.32 9.05 24.31
C SER A 364 5.59 9.65 23.73
N VAL A 365 5.56 10.97 23.50
CA VAL A 365 6.53 11.65 22.64
C VAL A 365 7.12 12.85 23.37
N PRO A 366 8.22 12.66 24.12
CA PRO A 366 9.12 13.73 24.48
C PRO A 366 9.83 14.27 23.24
N LEU A 367 9.76 15.58 23.02
CA LEU A 367 10.42 16.27 21.90
C LEU A 367 10.83 17.68 22.30
N GLU A 368 11.62 18.34 21.46
CA GLU A 368 12.04 19.72 21.63
C GLU A 368 11.79 20.46 20.32
N ILE A 369 11.11 21.60 20.37
CA ILE A 369 11.01 22.52 19.24
C ILE A 369 11.94 23.69 19.53
N GLY A 370 12.86 23.99 18.62
CA GLY A 370 13.86 25.04 18.82
C GLY A 370 14.31 25.68 17.52
N GLY A 371 14.75 26.93 17.58
CA GLY A 371 15.30 27.68 16.45
C GLY A 371 14.68 29.06 16.29
N GLU A 372 15.08 29.75 15.23
CA GLU A 372 14.47 31.02 14.81
C GLU A 372 13.09 30.76 14.19
N PHE A 373 12.16 31.72 14.24
CA PHE A 373 10.79 31.52 13.75
C PHE A 373 10.69 31.16 12.27
N ASP A 374 11.68 31.53 11.47
CA ASP A 374 11.83 31.22 10.04
C ASP A 374 12.63 29.91 9.76
N ASP A 375 13.24 29.32 10.78
CA ASP A 375 13.99 28.06 10.70
C ASP A 375 13.79 27.15 11.94
N LEU A 376 12.53 26.93 12.32
CA LEU A 376 12.19 26.04 13.42
C LEU A 376 12.57 24.58 13.12
N ARG A 377 13.09 23.90 14.14
CA ARG A 377 13.48 22.50 14.11
C ARG A 377 12.83 21.75 15.26
N LEU A 378 12.36 20.55 14.98
CA LEU A 378 11.80 19.62 15.96
C LEU A 378 12.77 18.47 16.14
N ARG A 379 13.05 18.09 17.38
CA ARG A 379 13.92 16.96 17.73
C ARG A 379 13.24 16.04 18.71
N PHE A 380 13.09 14.77 18.36
CA PHE A 380 12.52 13.77 19.25
C PHE A 380 13.56 13.28 20.27
N LEU A 381 13.17 13.25 21.53
CA LEU A 381 14.04 12.87 22.66
C LEU A 381 13.94 11.38 22.96
N GLN A 382 14.76 10.92 23.92
CA GLN A 382 14.74 9.54 24.39
C GLN A 382 13.36 9.16 24.93
N GLY A 383 12.87 7.98 24.57
CA GLY A 383 11.53 7.49 24.94
C GLY A 383 10.41 7.87 23.98
N ALA A 384 10.67 8.69 22.94
CA ALA A 384 9.67 9.04 21.94
C ALA A 384 9.15 7.84 21.14
N LEU A 385 7.86 7.55 21.28
CA LEU A 385 7.17 6.42 20.68
C LEU A 385 5.77 6.82 20.23
N LEU A 386 5.45 6.52 18.98
CA LEU A 386 4.08 6.47 18.46
C LEU A 386 3.65 5.02 18.26
N ARG A 387 2.39 4.73 18.56
CA ARG A 387 1.79 3.41 18.34
C ARG A 387 0.43 3.56 17.69
N ILE A 388 0.18 2.82 16.62
CA ILE A 388 -1.08 2.83 15.86
C ILE A 388 -1.71 1.44 15.93
N THR A 389 -3.03 1.41 16.10
CA THR A 389 -3.85 0.21 15.97
C THR A 389 -5.07 0.56 15.13
N GLY A 390 -5.61 -0.39 14.36
CA GLY A 390 -6.77 -0.10 13.51
C GLY A 390 -6.89 -1.05 12.33
N LYS A 391 -7.55 -0.58 11.28
CA LYS A 391 -7.75 -1.33 10.05
C LYS A 391 -7.62 -0.39 8.86
N GLU A 392 -6.73 -0.74 7.93
CA GLU A 392 -6.53 -0.05 6.66
C GLU A 392 -6.95 -1.01 5.55
N ARG A 393 -8.09 -0.76 4.91
CA ARG A 393 -8.70 -1.65 3.89
C ARG A 393 -8.82 -3.10 4.42
N PHE A 394 -8.06 -4.05 3.85
CA PHE A 394 -8.04 -5.47 4.25
C PHE A 394 -6.89 -5.83 5.20
N LEU A 395 -6.11 -4.84 5.66
CA LEU A 395 -5.03 -5.03 6.62
C LEU A 395 -5.50 -4.66 8.02
N THR A 396 -5.54 -5.63 8.92
CA THR A 396 -5.76 -5.38 10.35
C THR A 396 -4.41 -5.07 11.01
N ILE A 397 -4.33 -3.92 11.66
CA ILE A 397 -3.13 -3.43 12.37
C ILE A 397 -3.34 -3.67 13.87
N HIS A 398 -2.75 -4.75 14.38
CA HIS A 398 -2.77 -5.02 15.82
C HIS A 398 -1.81 -4.10 16.59
N ASP A 399 -0.66 -3.79 15.99
CA ASP A 399 0.36 -2.97 16.60
C ASP A 399 1.33 -2.41 15.55
N LEU A 400 1.34 -1.11 15.31
CA LEU A 400 2.33 -0.43 14.47
C LEU A 400 3.07 0.60 15.31
N ARG A 401 4.35 0.38 15.60
CA ARG A 401 5.16 1.23 16.47
C ARG A 401 6.22 1.99 15.68
N PHE A 402 6.37 3.26 15.98
CA PHE A 402 7.44 4.13 15.49
C PHE A 402 8.25 4.65 16.67
N PRO A 403 9.40 4.02 17.00
CA PRO A 403 10.40 4.63 17.85
C PRO A 403 10.98 5.86 17.13
N LEU A 404 10.88 7.04 17.75
CA LEU A 404 11.26 8.31 17.13
C LEU A 404 12.53 8.93 17.72
N ALA A 405 13.10 8.36 18.78
CA ALA A 405 14.25 8.93 19.47
C ALA A 405 15.41 9.27 18.51
N GLY A 406 15.89 10.51 18.57
CA GLY A 406 16.99 11.01 17.74
C GLY A 406 16.59 11.46 16.33
N ILE A 407 15.33 11.37 15.94
CA ILE A 407 14.82 11.93 14.69
C ILE A 407 14.72 13.45 14.81
N ARG A 408 15.05 14.15 13.73
CA ARG A 408 14.86 15.59 13.57
C ARG A 408 13.90 15.88 12.43
N VAL A 409 13.03 16.86 12.59
CA VAL A 409 12.17 17.38 11.53
C VAL A 409 12.44 18.86 11.37
N ASP A 410 12.62 19.32 10.14
CA ASP A 410 12.79 20.72 9.78
C ASP A 410 11.97 21.02 8.52
N LYS A 411 12.08 22.24 7.99
CA LYS A 411 11.33 22.65 6.79
C LYS A 411 11.59 21.80 5.55
N GLN A 412 12.67 21.02 5.52
CA GLN A 412 13.05 20.17 4.38
C GLN A 412 12.54 18.71 4.52
N GLY A 413 12.22 18.25 5.73
CA GLY A 413 11.69 16.92 5.96
C GLY A 413 12.14 16.26 7.27
N ILE A 414 12.04 14.94 7.29
CA ILE A 414 12.42 14.06 8.39
C ILE A 414 13.87 13.58 8.16
N HIS A 415 14.66 13.59 9.24
CA HIS A 415 16.09 13.25 9.24
C HIS A 415 16.43 12.32 10.39
N GLY A 416 17.34 11.38 10.15
CA GLY A 416 17.86 10.48 11.18
C GLY A 416 17.40 9.03 11.00
N ARG A 417 17.66 8.21 12.01
CA ARG A 417 17.29 6.80 12.00
C ARG A 417 15.78 6.66 12.24
N LEU A 418 15.05 6.17 11.24
CA LEU A 418 13.61 5.92 11.32
C LEU A 418 13.35 4.41 11.34
N GLN A 419 12.56 3.98 12.32
CA GLN A 419 12.20 2.58 12.53
C GLN A 419 10.70 2.40 12.54
N ALA A 420 10.22 1.24 12.07
CA ALA A 420 8.83 0.84 12.18
C ALA A 420 8.74 -0.64 12.57
N ILE A 421 7.85 -0.97 13.50
CA ILE A 421 7.58 -2.34 13.92
C ILE A 421 6.09 -2.60 13.71
N PHE A 422 5.76 -3.48 12.78
CA PHE A 422 4.41 -3.78 12.37
C PHE A 422 4.01 -5.20 12.80
N ARG A 423 2.84 -5.31 13.43
CA ARG A 423 2.15 -6.57 13.70
C ARG A 423 0.70 -6.49 13.25
N GLY A 424 0.26 -7.51 12.53
CA GLY A 424 -1.07 -7.51 11.93
C GLY A 424 -1.42 -8.78 11.19
N GLU A 425 -2.50 -8.71 10.43
CA GLU A 425 -3.02 -9.80 9.62
C GLU A 425 -3.69 -9.25 8.35
N SER A 426 -3.72 -10.09 7.33
CA SER A 426 -4.41 -9.86 6.07
C SER A 426 -5.06 -11.16 5.58
N PRO A 427 -5.90 -11.14 4.54
CA PRO A 427 -6.51 -12.37 4.03
C PRO A 427 -5.48 -13.43 3.58
N ASP A 428 -4.30 -13.01 3.13
CA ASP A 428 -3.21 -13.90 2.71
C ASP A 428 -2.30 -14.35 3.85
N PHE A 429 -2.13 -13.53 4.88
CA PHE A 429 -1.11 -13.70 5.91
C PHE A 429 -1.69 -13.51 7.31
N ASN A 430 -1.49 -14.51 8.16
CA ASN A 430 -1.79 -14.42 9.59
C ASN A 430 -0.51 -14.22 10.40
N GLY A 431 -0.59 -13.46 11.49
CA GLY A 431 0.50 -13.24 12.43
C GLY A 431 1.71 -12.59 11.76
N ILE A 432 1.47 -11.55 10.96
CA ILE A 432 2.53 -10.75 10.34
C ILE A 432 3.30 -10.06 11.47
N GLU A 433 4.62 -10.19 11.48
CA GLU A 433 5.53 -9.42 12.31
C GLU A 433 6.70 -8.94 11.46
N MET A 434 6.83 -7.63 11.31
CA MET A 434 7.79 -7.00 10.40
C MET A 434 8.49 -5.83 11.10
N HIS A 435 9.81 -5.78 10.96
CA HIS A 435 10.64 -4.69 11.44
C HIS A 435 11.26 -3.97 10.25
N LEU A 436 11.22 -2.65 10.26
CA LEU A 436 11.91 -1.77 9.33
C LEU A 436 12.88 -0.89 10.12
N ASP A 437 14.11 -0.76 9.63
CA ASP A 437 15.16 0.05 10.23
C ASP A 437 15.96 0.72 9.13
N GLY A 438 16.03 2.05 9.14
CA GLY A 438 16.60 2.81 8.05
C GLY A 438 16.99 4.23 8.43
N TYR A 439 17.49 4.97 7.45
CA TYR A 439 17.90 6.36 7.63
C TYR A 439 17.15 7.27 6.65
N ALA A 440 16.54 8.32 7.19
CA ALA A 440 15.79 9.34 6.48
C ALA A 440 16.67 10.57 6.21
N LYS A 441 16.57 11.13 5.01
CA LYS A 441 17.24 12.37 4.58
C LYS A 441 16.23 13.24 3.83
N ASN A 442 15.89 14.41 4.39
CA ASN A 442 14.85 15.30 3.84
C ASN A 442 13.54 14.56 3.51
N PHE A 443 13.22 13.49 4.24
CA PHE A 443 12.14 12.58 3.89
C PHE A 443 10.78 13.21 4.18
N LYS A 444 9.90 13.25 3.19
CA LYS A 444 8.60 13.94 3.27
C LYS A 444 7.45 13.04 3.72
N ALA A 445 7.66 11.72 3.80
CA ALA A 445 6.64 10.74 4.21
C ALA A 445 5.28 10.87 3.47
N GLY A 446 5.33 11.28 2.20
CA GLY A 446 4.17 11.50 1.35
C GLY A 446 3.46 12.86 1.49
N ALA A 447 3.87 13.71 2.46
CA ALA A 447 3.40 15.09 2.59
C ALA A 447 4.22 16.03 1.71
N LEU A 448 4.12 15.86 0.38
CA LEU A 448 5.02 16.52 -0.57
C LEU A 448 4.90 18.04 -0.61
N ASP A 449 3.70 18.58 -0.35
CA ASP A 449 3.40 20.02 -0.39
C ASP A 449 3.68 20.72 0.95
N PHE A 450 3.86 19.97 2.03
CA PHE A 450 4.12 20.52 3.36
C PHE A 450 5.59 20.92 3.54
N PHE A 451 6.53 20.14 3.01
CA PHE A 451 7.96 20.37 3.14
C PHE A 451 8.55 21.09 1.92
N GLN A 452 9.43 22.06 2.17
CA GLN A 452 10.20 22.76 1.15
C GLN A 452 11.26 21.84 0.56
N ASP A 453 11.60 22.06 -0.72
CA ASP A 453 12.73 21.39 -1.32
C ASP A 453 14.05 21.99 -0.79
N PRO A 454 15.09 21.16 -0.58
CA PRO A 454 16.39 21.67 -0.17
C PRO A 454 16.97 22.58 -1.26
N THR A 455 17.52 23.72 -0.83
CA THR A 455 18.04 24.78 -1.71
C THR A 455 19.38 24.41 -2.36
N THR A 456 20.14 23.49 -1.76
CA THR A 456 21.41 23.00 -2.28
C THR A 456 21.18 21.99 -3.40
N LYS A 457 21.79 22.21 -4.58
CA LYS A 457 21.62 21.35 -5.76
C LYS A 457 22.01 19.88 -5.53
N GLU A 458 22.94 19.61 -4.62
CA GLU A 458 23.46 18.27 -4.32
C GLU A 458 22.73 17.54 -3.17
N ALA A 459 21.75 18.20 -2.52
CA ALA A 459 21.05 17.60 -1.39
C ALA A 459 20.15 16.44 -1.85
N VAL A 460 20.19 15.34 -1.08
CA VAL A 460 19.28 14.19 -1.28
C VAL A 460 17.85 14.67 -1.06
N LYS A 461 17.00 14.56 -2.09
CA LYS A 461 15.60 14.97 -2.02
C LYS A 461 14.72 13.78 -1.61
N ASP A 462 13.98 13.94 -0.52
CA ASP A 462 12.89 13.06 -0.12
C ASP A 462 13.22 11.56 -0.14
N GLN A 463 14.02 11.09 0.82
CA GLN A 463 14.45 9.70 0.81
C GLN A 463 14.49 9.06 2.19
N TRP A 464 13.85 7.90 2.32
CA TRP A 464 14.07 6.98 3.42
C TRP A 464 14.53 5.62 2.88
N GLN A 465 15.77 5.24 3.16
CA GLN A 465 16.30 3.91 2.82
C GLN A 465 16.26 3.03 4.06
N TRP A 466 15.76 1.80 3.90
CA TRP A 466 15.52 0.90 5.02
C TRP A 466 15.87 -0.53 4.67
N ARG A 467 16.26 -1.29 5.70
CA ARG A 467 16.25 -2.75 5.69
C ARG A 467 15.01 -3.23 6.43
N PHE A 468 14.52 -4.40 6.08
CA PHE A 468 13.43 -5.04 6.80
C PHE A 468 13.73 -6.50 7.08
N TRP A 469 13.11 -7.03 8.12
CA TRP A 469 13.11 -8.45 8.45
C TRP A 469 11.86 -8.81 9.25
N GLY A 470 11.44 -10.06 9.16
CA GLY A 470 10.26 -10.51 9.85
C GLY A 470 9.76 -11.85 9.35
N GLY A 471 8.49 -12.12 9.64
CA GLY A 471 7.83 -13.32 9.17
C GLY A 471 6.32 -13.25 9.33
N SER A 472 5.67 -14.25 8.74
CA SER A 472 4.23 -14.43 8.80
C SER A 472 3.88 -15.91 8.56
N ARG A 473 2.59 -16.24 8.66
CA ARG A 473 2.06 -17.53 8.21
C ARG A 473 1.20 -17.30 6.97
N LEU A 474 1.54 -17.96 5.86
CA LEU A 474 0.73 -17.96 4.65
C LEU A 474 -0.53 -18.80 4.87
N ASN A 475 -1.70 -18.18 4.76
CA ASN A 475 -2.99 -18.86 5.00
C ASN A 475 -3.23 -19.98 3.97
N ALA A 476 -2.96 -19.71 2.69
CA ALA A 476 -3.12 -20.66 1.58
C ALA A 476 -2.40 -22.00 1.76
N LEU A 477 -1.24 -21.99 2.42
CA LEU A 477 -0.39 -23.18 2.60
C LEU A 477 -0.32 -23.62 4.06
N ASN A 478 -0.89 -22.82 4.97
CA ASN A 478 -0.80 -22.97 6.41
C ASN A 478 0.65 -23.15 6.88
N ASN A 479 1.57 -22.34 6.35
CA ASN A 479 3.01 -22.53 6.54
C ASN A 479 3.76 -21.23 6.85
N ARG A 480 4.90 -21.34 7.54
CA ARG A 480 5.71 -20.20 7.99
C ARG A 480 6.53 -19.63 6.83
N LEU A 481 6.48 -18.32 6.69
CA LEU A 481 7.28 -17.51 5.78
C LEU A 481 8.18 -16.59 6.61
N LYS A 482 9.50 -16.67 6.40
CA LYS A 482 10.45 -15.67 6.90
C LYS A 482 10.89 -14.79 5.76
N VAL A 483 11.04 -13.49 5.99
CA VAL A 483 11.42 -12.51 4.96
C VAL A 483 12.45 -11.52 5.49
N SER A 484 13.29 -11.04 4.58
CA SER A 484 14.21 -9.93 4.84
C SER A 484 14.58 -9.22 3.53
N GLY A 485 15.15 -8.04 3.61
CA GLY A 485 15.65 -7.32 2.44
C GLY A 485 15.82 -5.84 2.65
N ARG A 486 15.84 -5.08 1.55
CA ARG A 486 16.10 -3.64 1.53
C ARG A 486 15.17 -2.93 0.55
N GLY A 487 14.81 -1.71 0.91
CA GLY A 487 13.95 -0.86 0.11
C GLY A 487 14.21 0.62 0.36
N LYS A 488 13.45 1.45 -0.36
CA LYS A 488 13.46 2.89 -0.22
C LYS A 488 12.05 3.44 -0.42
N TRP A 489 11.76 4.56 0.23
CA TRP A 489 10.63 5.40 -0.08
C TRP A 489 11.15 6.72 -0.63
N HIS A 490 10.71 7.07 -1.84
CA HIS A 490 10.96 8.36 -2.49
C HIS A 490 9.68 8.87 -3.15
N LYS A 491 9.26 10.10 -2.82
CA LYS A 491 8.02 10.71 -3.32
C LYS A 491 6.81 9.79 -3.11
N ASN A 492 6.07 9.53 -4.17
CA ASN A 492 4.86 8.71 -4.16
C ASN A 492 5.13 7.20 -4.35
N LEU A 493 6.40 6.77 -4.27
CA LEU A 493 6.81 5.41 -4.57
C LEU A 493 7.58 4.77 -3.41
N VAL A 494 7.09 3.62 -2.97
CA VAL A 494 7.83 2.70 -2.11
C VAL A 494 8.39 1.58 -2.97
N GLU A 495 9.71 1.39 -2.95
CA GLU A 495 10.41 0.37 -3.74
C GLU A 495 11.10 -0.63 -2.82
N LEU A 496 10.92 -1.90 -3.11
CA LEU A 496 11.69 -3.00 -2.56
C LEU A 496 12.72 -3.44 -3.59
N SER A 497 13.99 -3.11 -3.33
CA SER A 497 15.11 -3.41 -4.24
C SER A 497 15.71 -4.78 -3.97
N GLU A 498 15.56 -5.30 -2.75
CA GLU A 498 16.03 -6.62 -2.34
C GLU A 498 15.00 -7.33 -1.48
N PHE A 499 14.82 -8.63 -1.74
CA PHE A 499 13.95 -9.51 -0.97
C PHE A 499 14.57 -10.89 -0.93
N ASP A 500 14.66 -11.45 0.27
CA ASP A 500 15.02 -12.84 0.52
C ASP A 500 13.98 -13.45 1.45
N GLY A 501 13.22 -14.40 0.91
CA GLY A 501 12.14 -15.09 1.59
C GLY A 501 12.38 -16.59 1.66
N HIS A 502 11.99 -17.19 2.76
CA HIS A 502 12.07 -18.63 2.98
C HIS A 502 10.73 -19.17 3.47
N LEU A 503 10.09 -19.97 2.61
CA LEU A 503 8.88 -20.70 2.94
C LEU A 503 9.28 -22.10 3.43
N ALA A 504 8.85 -22.46 4.64
CA ALA A 504 9.16 -23.75 5.23
C ALA A 504 8.61 -24.92 4.39
N LYS A 505 9.11 -26.14 4.64
CA LYS A 505 8.74 -27.36 3.90
C LYS A 505 7.22 -27.54 3.89
N ILE A 506 6.64 -27.83 2.73
CA ILE A 506 5.21 -28.05 2.54
C ILE A 506 4.98 -29.56 2.41
N HIS A 507 4.05 -30.10 3.19
CA HIS A 507 3.61 -31.49 3.05
C HIS A 507 2.08 -31.54 3.16
N ARG A 508 1.40 -31.54 2.00
CA ARG A 508 -0.07 -31.57 1.91
C ARG A 508 -0.50 -32.17 0.57
N ASN A 509 -1.69 -32.78 0.54
CA ASN A 509 -2.39 -33.16 -0.69
C ASN A 509 -1.54 -34.03 -1.64
N GLY A 510 -0.76 -34.96 -1.08
CA GLY A 510 0.10 -35.84 -1.86
C GLY A 510 1.31 -35.18 -2.51
N VAL A 511 1.69 -33.99 -2.03
CA VAL A 511 2.87 -33.24 -2.51
C VAL A 511 3.74 -32.86 -1.32
N ARG A 512 5.04 -33.14 -1.46
CA ARG A 512 6.10 -32.67 -0.57
C ARG A 512 7.00 -31.70 -1.32
N ILE A 513 7.06 -30.46 -0.85
CA ILE A 513 7.94 -29.41 -1.37
C ILE A 513 8.97 -29.11 -0.30
N ASP A 514 10.25 -29.23 -0.63
CA ASP A 514 11.32 -28.78 0.27
C ASP A 514 11.29 -27.25 0.45
N GLN A 515 12.12 -26.70 1.32
CA GLN A 515 12.10 -25.27 1.62
C GLN A 515 12.25 -24.42 0.36
N THR A 516 11.25 -23.57 0.09
CA THR A 516 11.22 -22.72 -1.10
C THR A 516 11.85 -21.37 -0.78
N ARG A 517 12.84 -20.97 -1.57
CA ARG A 517 13.43 -19.63 -1.54
C ARG A 517 12.67 -18.71 -2.49
N LEU A 518 12.38 -17.51 -2.02
CA LEU A 518 11.76 -16.42 -2.76
C LEU A 518 12.78 -15.28 -2.89
N SER A 519 13.04 -14.81 -4.09
CA SER A 519 13.89 -13.65 -4.35
C SER A 519 13.24 -12.72 -5.36
N LEU A 520 13.72 -11.49 -5.50
CA LEU A 520 13.25 -10.62 -6.59
C LEU A 520 13.82 -11.06 -7.93
N SER A 521 12.99 -10.99 -8.97
CA SER A 521 13.46 -10.92 -10.37
C SER A 521 13.42 -9.50 -10.90
N GLU A 522 12.53 -8.65 -10.36
CA GLU A 522 12.45 -7.22 -10.60
C GLU A 522 12.11 -6.51 -9.29
N PRO A 523 12.58 -5.27 -9.06
CA PRO A 523 12.19 -4.48 -7.87
C PRO A 523 10.67 -4.38 -7.74
N ILE A 524 10.16 -4.54 -6.51
CA ILE A 524 8.73 -4.36 -6.25
C ILE A 524 8.48 -2.88 -6.01
N GLN A 525 7.60 -2.28 -6.80
CA GLN A 525 7.25 -0.87 -6.73
C GLN A 525 5.78 -0.73 -6.33
N PHE A 526 5.54 0.00 -5.25
CA PHE A 526 4.22 0.32 -4.70
C PHE A 526 3.96 1.82 -4.79
N ALA A 527 3.06 2.21 -5.70
CA ALA A 527 2.56 3.56 -5.80
C ALA A 527 1.35 3.71 -4.87
N TYR A 528 1.60 4.14 -3.63
CA TYR A 528 0.62 4.04 -2.54
C TYR A 528 -0.61 4.93 -2.72
N GLN A 529 -0.50 6.06 -3.42
CA GLN A 529 -1.66 6.93 -3.71
C GLN A 529 -2.67 6.26 -4.65
N ALA A 530 -2.19 5.55 -5.67
CA ALA A 530 -3.02 4.83 -6.62
C ALA A 530 -3.30 3.38 -6.19
N PHE A 531 -2.73 2.93 -5.06
CA PHE A 531 -2.71 1.54 -4.63
C PHE A 531 -2.28 0.55 -5.74
N GLN A 532 -1.30 0.94 -6.55
CA GLN A 532 -0.78 0.10 -7.63
C GLN A 532 0.53 -0.57 -7.23
N LEU A 533 0.63 -1.86 -7.53
CA LEU A 533 1.79 -2.68 -7.25
C LEU A 533 2.30 -3.31 -8.54
N LYS A 534 3.61 -3.28 -8.74
CA LYS A 534 4.27 -4.02 -9.83
C LYS A 534 5.63 -4.55 -9.39
N GLY A 535 6.12 -5.58 -10.05
CA GLY A 535 7.45 -6.14 -9.79
C GLY A 535 7.55 -7.59 -10.22
N GLY A 536 8.58 -8.28 -9.74
CA GLY A 536 8.79 -9.67 -10.11
C GLY A 536 9.46 -10.48 -9.02
N VAL A 537 9.01 -11.72 -8.86
CA VAL A 537 9.50 -12.69 -7.89
C VAL A 537 9.95 -13.96 -8.57
N LYS A 538 11.04 -14.53 -8.06
CA LYS A 538 11.56 -15.85 -8.39
C LYS A 538 11.35 -16.77 -7.20
N LEU A 539 10.61 -17.84 -7.40
CA LEU A 539 10.47 -18.93 -6.45
C LEU A 539 11.37 -20.07 -6.89
N SER A 540 12.11 -20.68 -5.97
CA SER A 540 12.97 -21.82 -6.25
C SER A 540 12.94 -22.81 -5.10
N ALA A 541 12.78 -24.09 -5.41
CA ALA A 541 12.88 -25.17 -4.43
C ALA A 541 13.88 -26.22 -4.91
N PRO A 542 14.56 -26.96 -4.01
CA PRO A 542 15.49 -28.02 -4.41
C PRO A 542 14.77 -29.16 -5.14
N LYS A 543 13.60 -29.57 -4.64
CA LYS A 543 12.82 -30.69 -5.16
C LYS A 543 11.35 -30.58 -4.76
N VAL A 544 10.47 -31.04 -5.63
CA VAL A 544 9.07 -31.36 -5.34
C VAL A 544 8.88 -32.85 -5.57
N ILE A 545 8.24 -33.53 -4.63
CA ILE A 545 8.00 -34.97 -4.66
C ILE A 545 6.50 -35.19 -4.55
N PHE A 546 5.96 -36.05 -5.39
CA PHE A 546 4.57 -36.44 -5.36
C PHE A 546 4.41 -37.85 -4.78
N ASP A 547 3.35 -38.09 -4.04
CA ASP A 547 3.10 -39.38 -3.36
C ASP A 547 2.95 -40.55 -4.35
N TYR A 548 2.52 -40.29 -5.59
CA TYR A 548 2.49 -41.30 -6.64
C TYR A 548 3.90 -41.72 -7.12
N GLY A 549 4.95 -41.03 -6.66
CA GLY A 549 6.37 -41.34 -6.88
C GLY A 549 7.12 -40.39 -7.82
N GLY A 550 6.41 -39.49 -8.50
CA GLY A 550 7.02 -38.52 -9.42
C GLY A 550 7.78 -37.41 -8.70
N GLU A 551 8.69 -36.75 -9.39
CA GLU A 551 9.49 -35.64 -8.86
C GLU A 551 9.75 -34.53 -9.87
N LEU A 552 9.85 -33.29 -9.38
CA LEU A 552 10.41 -32.15 -10.10
C LEU A 552 11.72 -31.75 -9.44
N ILE A 553 12.80 -31.75 -10.22
CA ILE A 553 14.14 -31.40 -9.75
C ILE A 553 14.38 -29.91 -9.97
N LYS A 554 14.86 -29.21 -8.93
CA LYS A 554 15.18 -27.77 -8.95
C LYS A 554 14.08 -26.88 -9.59
N PRO A 555 12.79 -27.05 -9.24
CA PRO A 555 11.74 -26.24 -9.83
C PRO A 555 11.95 -24.75 -9.52
N THR A 556 11.84 -23.93 -10.56
CA THR A 556 11.98 -22.48 -10.51
C THR A 556 10.79 -21.84 -11.24
N ALA A 557 10.10 -20.93 -10.57
CA ALA A 557 9.05 -20.10 -11.15
C ALA A 557 9.50 -18.64 -11.13
N ARG A 558 9.49 -17.96 -12.29
CA ARG A 558 9.70 -16.51 -12.39
C ARG A 558 8.39 -15.87 -12.75
N LEU A 559 7.87 -15.01 -11.88
CA LEU A 559 6.56 -14.37 -12.01
C LEU A 559 6.73 -12.86 -11.94
N THR A 560 6.28 -12.13 -12.94
CA THR A 560 6.04 -10.69 -12.86
C THR A 560 4.58 -10.43 -12.53
N PHE A 561 4.31 -9.33 -11.82
CA PHE A 561 2.96 -8.91 -11.49
C PHE A 561 2.78 -7.41 -11.68
N ASN A 562 1.55 -7.00 -12.01
CA ASN A 562 1.14 -5.62 -12.10
C ASN A 562 -0.37 -5.46 -11.84
N GLY A 563 -0.78 -4.29 -11.38
CA GLY A 563 -2.19 -3.94 -11.18
C GLY A 563 -2.43 -3.22 -9.85
N GLU A 564 -3.70 -3.04 -9.52
CA GLU A 564 -4.10 -2.60 -8.18
C GLU A 564 -3.80 -3.71 -7.17
N VAL A 565 -3.50 -3.35 -5.92
CA VAL A 565 -3.22 -4.33 -4.85
C VAL A 565 -4.32 -5.38 -4.77
N GLU A 566 -5.58 -5.01 -4.92
CA GLU A 566 -6.71 -5.95 -4.88
C GLU A 566 -6.90 -6.80 -6.15
N ASN A 567 -6.35 -6.35 -7.28
CA ASN A 567 -6.53 -6.95 -8.60
C ASN A 567 -5.18 -7.05 -9.31
N LEU A 568 -4.41 -8.09 -9.01
CA LEU A 568 -3.07 -8.29 -9.58
C LEU A 568 -3.09 -9.28 -10.74
N ASN A 569 -2.51 -8.90 -11.86
CA ASN A 569 -2.21 -9.81 -12.96
C ASN A 569 -0.81 -10.37 -12.78
N PHE A 570 -0.64 -11.66 -13.04
CA PHE A 570 0.61 -12.39 -12.97
C PHE A 570 0.93 -12.97 -14.35
N LYS A 571 2.19 -12.82 -14.77
CA LYS A 571 2.73 -13.44 -15.97
C LYS A 571 4.07 -14.08 -15.62
N GLY A 572 4.34 -15.27 -16.12
CA GLY A 572 5.61 -15.89 -15.81
C GLY A 572 5.86 -17.22 -16.48
N GLU A 573 6.94 -17.85 -16.06
CA GLU A 573 7.36 -19.15 -16.56
C GLU A 573 7.81 -20.04 -15.41
N VAL A 574 7.45 -21.32 -15.50
CA VAL A 574 7.87 -22.38 -14.57
C VAL A 574 8.76 -23.36 -15.30
N THR A 575 9.88 -23.71 -14.69
CA THR A 575 10.87 -24.66 -15.20
C THR A 575 11.28 -25.62 -14.08
N ALA A 576 11.68 -26.84 -14.40
CA ALA A 576 12.21 -27.82 -13.46
C ALA A 576 13.22 -28.74 -14.16
N GLY A 577 14.50 -28.55 -13.91
CA GLY A 577 15.55 -29.23 -14.68
C GLY A 577 15.42 -28.90 -16.18
N ARG A 578 15.15 -29.91 -17.00
CA ARG A 578 14.91 -29.79 -18.45
C ARG A 578 13.45 -29.52 -18.82
N LEU A 579 12.52 -29.63 -17.87
CA LEU A 579 11.10 -29.39 -18.10
C LEU A 579 10.82 -27.88 -18.10
N GLY A 580 10.11 -27.41 -19.11
CA GLY A 580 9.70 -26.02 -19.27
C GLY A 580 10.39 -25.30 -20.45
N PRO A 581 10.01 -24.04 -20.72
CA PRO A 581 9.15 -23.21 -19.88
C PRO A 581 7.67 -23.54 -20.01
N ILE A 582 6.98 -23.67 -18.88
CA ILE A 582 5.52 -23.64 -18.79
C ILE A 582 5.12 -22.20 -18.56
N ARG A 583 4.41 -21.59 -19.51
CA ARG A 583 3.98 -20.20 -19.38
C ARG A 583 2.75 -20.11 -18.49
N LEU A 584 2.77 -19.20 -17.53
CA LEU A 584 1.70 -18.95 -16.56
C LEU A 584 1.12 -17.56 -16.80
N PHE A 585 -0.20 -17.48 -16.89
CA PHE A 585 -0.96 -16.24 -16.84
C PHE A 585 -2.05 -16.39 -15.78
N ALA A 586 -2.09 -15.51 -14.80
CA ALA A 586 -3.08 -15.58 -13.75
C ALA A 586 -3.54 -14.19 -13.31
N ARG A 587 -4.72 -14.12 -12.71
CA ARG A 587 -5.24 -12.95 -12.02
C ARG A 587 -5.54 -13.33 -10.59
N ARG A 588 -5.20 -12.45 -9.66
CA ARG A 588 -5.55 -12.53 -8.25
C ARG A 588 -6.58 -11.47 -7.92
N GLU A 589 -7.68 -11.90 -7.32
CA GLU A 589 -8.70 -11.04 -6.73
C GLU A 589 -8.58 -11.18 -5.21
N LEU A 590 -8.38 -10.06 -4.51
CA LEU A 590 -8.35 -9.98 -3.05
C LEU A 590 -9.62 -9.30 -2.55
N THR A 591 -10.32 -9.97 -1.64
CA THR A 591 -11.43 -9.40 -0.87
C THR A 591 -11.11 -9.45 0.62
N GLU A 592 -11.97 -8.88 1.45
CA GLU A 592 -11.81 -8.84 2.90
C GLU A 592 -11.62 -10.23 3.54
N ASN A 593 -12.21 -11.27 2.95
CA ASN A 593 -12.23 -12.62 3.55
C ASN A 593 -11.43 -13.66 2.75
N GLN A 594 -11.09 -13.41 1.48
CA GLN A 594 -10.42 -14.40 0.64
C GLN A 594 -9.50 -13.79 -0.40
N SER A 595 -8.44 -14.52 -0.75
CA SER A 595 -7.69 -14.31 -1.99
C SER A 595 -7.96 -15.45 -2.95
N ARG A 596 -8.33 -15.11 -4.18
CA ARG A 596 -8.65 -16.06 -5.25
C ARG A 596 -7.73 -15.84 -6.43
N PHE A 597 -7.08 -16.91 -6.87
CA PHE A 597 -6.26 -16.94 -8.07
C PHE A 597 -7.01 -17.68 -9.17
N LYS A 598 -7.03 -17.13 -10.38
CA LYS A 598 -7.55 -17.80 -11.59
C LYS A 598 -6.54 -17.63 -12.70
N GLY A 599 -6.23 -18.69 -13.42
CA GLY A 599 -5.21 -18.60 -14.45
C GLY A 599 -5.18 -19.75 -15.42
N ARG A 600 -4.19 -19.70 -16.30
CA ARG A 600 -3.90 -20.71 -17.31
C ARG A 600 -2.40 -20.98 -17.36
N LEU A 601 -2.07 -22.25 -17.57
CA LEU A 601 -0.74 -22.78 -17.83
C LEU A 601 -0.71 -23.27 -19.27
N TYR A 602 0.29 -22.83 -20.03
CA TYR A 602 0.53 -23.24 -21.40
C TYR A 602 1.81 -24.07 -21.48
N TRP A 603 1.65 -25.29 -21.97
CA TRP A 603 2.72 -26.25 -22.19
C TRP A 603 2.98 -26.27 -23.69
N LEU A 604 3.95 -25.48 -24.14
CA LEU A 604 4.41 -25.55 -25.53
C LEU A 604 4.95 -26.96 -25.83
N ALA A 605 4.92 -27.35 -27.10
CA ALA A 605 5.41 -28.64 -27.55
C ALA A 605 6.87 -28.85 -27.12
N GLN A 606 7.11 -29.88 -26.32
CA GLN A 606 8.41 -30.21 -25.73
C GLN A 606 8.67 -31.71 -25.86
N PRO A 607 9.94 -32.16 -25.92
CA PRO A 607 10.26 -33.59 -25.96
C PRO A 607 9.66 -34.33 -24.76
N ALA A 608 9.04 -35.49 -24.97
CA ALA A 608 8.43 -36.27 -23.89
C ALA A 608 9.45 -36.73 -22.84
N THR A 609 10.71 -36.88 -23.24
CA THR A 609 11.84 -37.28 -22.38
C THR A 609 12.06 -36.35 -21.19
N VAL A 610 11.72 -35.06 -21.29
CA VAL A 610 11.87 -34.11 -20.16
C VAL A 610 10.87 -34.35 -19.03
N PHE A 611 9.84 -35.17 -19.26
CA PHE A 611 8.84 -35.56 -18.26
C PHE A 611 9.18 -36.87 -17.54
N GLN A 612 10.34 -37.48 -17.82
CA GLN A 612 10.77 -38.75 -17.24
C GLN A 612 10.63 -38.79 -15.71
N SER A 613 11.03 -37.71 -15.03
CA SER A 613 11.00 -37.62 -13.58
C SER A 613 9.58 -37.62 -12.99
N LEU A 614 8.56 -37.29 -13.80
CA LEU A 614 7.15 -37.31 -13.41
C LEU A 614 6.47 -38.67 -13.65
N PHE A 615 7.20 -39.69 -14.12
CA PHE A 615 6.62 -40.98 -14.52
C PHE A 615 7.09 -42.13 -13.61
N PRO A 616 6.38 -42.44 -12.50
CA PRO A 616 6.94 -43.27 -11.44
C PRO A 616 6.59 -44.76 -11.47
N PHE A 617 5.88 -45.24 -12.50
CA PHE A 617 5.18 -46.52 -12.35
C PHE A 617 6.05 -47.78 -12.37
N ARG A 618 7.31 -47.76 -12.83
CA ARG A 618 8.33 -48.80 -12.55
C ARG A 618 9.70 -48.15 -12.68
N GLN A 619 10.62 -48.40 -11.74
CA GLN A 619 11.96 -47.79 -11.67
C GLN A 619 12.85 -48.00 -12.92
N ASN A 620 12.37 -48.73 -13.93
CA ASN A 620 13.09 -49.07 -15.16
C ASN A 620 12.25 -48.81 -16.43
N TRP A 621 11.30 -47.87 -16.44
CA TRP A 621 10.63 -47.45 -17.68
C TRP A 621 11.22 -46.11 -18.15
N LEU A 622 11.66 -46.04 -19.39
CA LEU A 622 12.30 -44.86 -19.96
C LEU A 622 11.51 -44.32 -21.14
N ILE A 623 11.22 -43.03 -21.11
CA ILE A 623 10.69 -42.28 -22.24
C ILE A 623 11.87 -42.04 -23.18
N THR A 624 11.82 -42.61 -24.38
CA THR A 624 12.88 -42.51 -25.38
C THR A 624 12.56 -41.53 -26.50
N GLY A 625 11.29 -41.14 -26.67
CA GLY A 625 10.88 -40.23 -27.74
C GLY A 625 9.46 -39.70 -27.61
N GLY A 626 9.12 -38.78 -28.52
CA GLY A 626 7.82 -38.12 -28.63
C GLY A 626 7.80 -36.68 -28.18
N SER A 627 6.63 -36.04 -28.29
CA SER A 627 6.40 -34.67 -27.86
C SER A 627 5.12 -34.54 -27.05
N VAL A 628 5.15 -33.64 -26.06
CA VAL A 628 4.03 -33.33 -25.18
C VAL A 628 3.69 -31.84 -25.30
N LYS A 629 2.40 -31.53 -25.44
CA LYS A 629 1.87 -30.17 -25.37
C LYS A 629 0.55 -30.14 -24.63
N GLY A 630 0.11 -28.98 -24.16
CA GLY A 630 -1.15 -28.88 -23.44
C GLY A 630 -1.48 -27.49 -22.91
N GLU A 631 -2.67 -27.40 -22.35
CA GLU A 631 -3.18 -26.21 -21.67
C GLU A 631 -3.92 -26.64 -20.42
N THR A 632 -3.77 -25.86 -19.35
CA THR A 632 -4.45 -26.11 -18.07
C THR A 632 -4.99 -24.81 -17.53
N ALA A 633 -6.31 -24.69 -17.38
CA ALA A 633 -6.91 -23.64 -16.58
C ALA A 633 -6.93 -24.06 -15.11
N PHE A 634 -6.71 -23.13 -14.20
CA PHE A 634 -6.78 -23.38 -12.76
C PHE A 634 -7.49 -22.25 -12.02
N SER A 635 -8.08 -22.61 -10.88
CA SER A 635 -8.62 -21.70 -9.87
C SER A 635 -8.16 -22.18 -8.49
N PHE A 636 -7.71 -21.26 -7.65
CA PHE A 636 -7.26 -21.55 -6.31
C PHE A 636 -7.82 -20.52 -5.32
N ALA A 637 -8.44 -21.01 -4.24
CA ALA A 637 -8.82 -20.24 -3.07
C ALA A 637 -8.60 -21.10 -1.82
N VAL A 638 -8.31 -20.48 -0.67
CA VAL A 638 -7.95 -21.22 0.56
C VAL A 638 -9.02 -22.23 0.99
N GLU A 639 -10.30 -21.85 0.94
CA GLU A 639 -11.42 -22.72 1.32
C GLU A 639 -11.74 -23.80 0.27
N GLN A 640 -11.55 -23.49 -1.02
CA GLN A 640 -11.95 -24.36 -2.13
C GLN A 640 -10.84 -25.32 -2.58
N GLY A 641 -9.58 -25.03 -2.23
CA GLY A 641 -8.41 -25.74 -2.72
C GLY A 641 -8.08 -25.42 -4.18
N LEU A 642 -7.22 -26.24 -4.78
CA LEU A 642 -6.87 -26.15 -6.20
C LEU A 642 -7.90 -26.91 -7.04
N ILE A 643 -8.51 -26.23 -7.97
CA ILE A 643 -9.32 -26.80 -9.05
C ILE A 643 -8.57 -26.54 -10.34
N ALA A 644 -8.28 -27.58 -11.12
CA ALA A 644 -7.60 -27.44 -12.40
C ALA A 644 -8.28 -28.30 -13.45
N GLY A 645 -8.27 -27.85 -14.70
CA GLY A 645 -8.85 -28.60 -15.80
C GLY A 645 -8.20 -28.19 -17.11
N GLY A 646 -8.02 -29.15 -18.00
CA GLY A 646 -7.27 -28.91 -19.20
C GLY A 646 -7.20 -30.11 -20.11
N HIS A 647 -6.27 -30.04 -21.06
CA HIS A 647 -5.92 -31.17 -21.89
C HIS A 647 -4.41 -31.16 -22.16
N PHE A 648 -3.81 -32.33 -22.22
CA PHE A 648 -2.48 -32.49 -22.80
C PHE A 648 -2.51 -33.60 -23.84
N SER A 649 -1.66 -33.47 -24.85
CA SER A 649 -1.51 -34.47 -25.90
C SER A 649 -0.07 -34.94 -26.01
N ILE A 650 0.06 -36.24 -26.25
CA ILE A 650 1.32 -36.90 -26.58
C ILE A 650 1.27 -37.27 -28.05
N GLN A 651 2.32 -36.92 -28.78
CA GLN A 651 2.49 -37.27 -30.19
C GLN A 651 3.78 -38.07 -30.37
N ASN A 652 3.66 -39.22 -31.06
CA ASN A 652 4.75 -40.14 -31.37
C ASN A 652 5.60 -40.53 -30.13
N GLY A 653 4.95 -40.77 -28.99
CA GLY A 653 5.58 -41.20 -27.76
C GLY A 653 6.26 -42.55 -27.91
N SER A 654 7.42 -42.71 -27.28
CA SER A 654 8.15 -43.98 -27.24
C SER A 654 8.60 -44.30 -25.82
N LEU A 655 8.40 -45.54 -25.40
CA LEU A 655 8.72 -46.08 -24.09
C LEU A 655 9.59 -47.33 -24.23
N SER A 656 10.69 -47.38 -23.51
CA SER A 656 11.52 -48.59 -23.31
C SER A 656 11.28 -49.14 -21.91
N PHE A 657 11.14 -50.45 -21.80
CA PHE A 657 11.02 -51.20 -20.55
C PHE A 657 12.00 -52.37 -20.55
N PRO A 658 12.27 -53.02 -19.40
CA PRO A 658 13.36 -54.01 -19.29
C PRO A 658 13.22 -55.22 -20.21
N ASN A 659 12.04 -55.47 -20.74
CA ASN A 659 11.70 -56.60 -21.57
C ASN A 659 10.92 -56.16 -22.81
N GLY A 660 11.23 -54.98 -23.35
CA GLY A 660 10.73 -54.52 -24.64
C GLY A 660 10.50 -53.02 -24.78
N GLU A 661 9.71 -52.67 -25.79
CA GLU A 661 9.44 -51.28 -26.15
C GLU A 661 8.04 -51.05 -26.69
N MET A 662 7.60 -49.79 -26.63
CA MET A 662 6.35 -49.31 -27.21
C MET A 662 6.64 -48.02 -27.99
N LYS A 663 6.20 -47.94 -29.24
CA LYS A 663 6.47 -46.82 -30.17
C LYS A 663 5.17 -46.28 -30.75
N GLY A 664 5.22 -45.03 -31.21
CA GLY A 664 4.07 -44.39 -31.87
C GLY A 664 2.91 -44.04 -30.94
N ILE A 665 3.16 -43.88 -29.63
CA ILE A 665 2.11 -43.60 -28.64
C ILE A 665 1.49 -42.23 -28.90
N GLN A 666 0.17 -42.20 -29.10
CA GLN A 666 -0.59 -40.99 -29.37
C GLN A 666 -1.87 -40.98 -28.55
N PHE A 667 -2.07 -39.92 -27.78
CA PHE A 667 -3.35 -39.67 -27.09
C PHE A 667 -3.50 -38.20 -26.74
N SER A 668 -4.74 -37.77 -26.50
CA SER A 668 -5.06 -36.44 -25.98
C SER A 668 -5.96 -36.59 -24.77
N LEU A 669 -5.42 -36.35 -23.58
CA LEU A 669 -6.10 -36.54 -22.30
C LEU A 669 -6.75 -35.23 -21.84
N PRO A 670 -8.08 -35.06 -21.97
CA PRO A 670 -8.80 -34.07 -21.18
C PRO A 670 -8.86 -34.57 -19.73
N TYR A 671 -8.50 -33.70 -18.79
CA TYR A 671 -8.52 -34.03 -17.37
C TYR A 671 -9.19 -32.91 -16.57
N GLN A 672 -9.82 -33.29 -15.46
CA GLN A 672 -10.31 -32.39 -14.43
C GLN A 672 -9.78 -32.88 -13.09
N LEU A 673 -9.11 -31.97 -12.39
CA LEU A 673 -8.61 -32.12 -11.03
C LEU A 673 -9.54 -31.33 -10.10
N GLU A 674 -10.24 -32.05 -9.24
CA GLU A 674 -11.05 -31.49 -8.17
C GLU A 674 -10.90 -32.39 -6.94
N ARG A 675 -10.66 -31.80 -5.76
CA ARG A 675 -10.46 -32.54 -4.49
C ARG A 675 -9.38 -33.64 -4.56
N ASN A 676 -8.30 -33.40 -5.32
CA ASN A 676 -7.19 -34.33 -5.58
C ASN A 676 -7.56 -35.62 -6.34
N GLU A 677 -8.71 -35.65 -7.01
CA GLU A 677 -9.13 -36.77 -7.85
C GLU A 677 -9.07 -36.38 -9.33
N VAL A 678 -8.73 -37.33 -10.21
CA VAL A 678 -8.64 -37.09 -11.66
C VAL A 678 -9.69 -37.92 -12.39
N ASP A 679 -10.61 -37.23 -13.04
CA ASP A 679 -11.57 -37.84 -13.95
C ASP A 679 -11.03 -37.88 -15.39
N ILE A 680 -11.09 -39.07 -16.00
CA ILE A 680 -10.56 -39.35 -17.34
C ILE A 680 -11.74 -39.58 -18.29
N GLY A 681 -11.83 -38.76 -19.35
CA GLY A 681 -12.77 -39.00 -20.44
C GLY A 681 -14.24 -38.74 -20.11
N MET A 682 -14.54 -37.79 -19.22
CA MET A 682 -15.90 -37.45 -18.75
C MET A 682 -16.92 -37.16 -19.87
N LYS A 683 -16.51 -36.44 -20.92
CA LYS A 683 -17.38 -36.09 -22.06
C LYS A 683 -17.22 -37.02 -23.25
N LYS A 684 -16.00 -37.50 -23.49
CA LYS A 684 -15.63 -38.40 -24.58
C LYS A 684 -14.53 -39.33 -24.08
N PRO A 685 -14.59 -40.64 -24.40
CA PRO A 685 -13.49 -41.55 -24.09
C PRO A 685 -12.17 -41.07 -24.69
N LEU A 686 -11.09 -41.22 -23.94
CA LEU A 686 -9.72 -41.03 -24.41
C LEU A 686 -9.40 -42.10 -25.45
N GLU A 687 -9.11 -41.70 -26.69
CA GLU A 687 -8.51 -42.61 -27.66
C GLU A 687 -7.01 -42.66 -27.46
N LEU A 688 -6.49 -43.85 -27.13
CA LEU A 688 -5.08 -44.17 -27.12
C LEU A 688 -4.76 -44.98 -28.37
N ARG A 689 -3.72 -44.56 -29.09
CA ARG A 689 -3.15 -45.27 -30.23
C ARG A 689 -1.67 -45.55 -29.99
N ALA A 690 -1.18 -46.67 -30.48
CA ALA A 690 0.24 -46.96 -30.53
C ALA A 690 0.56 -47.81 -31.77
N ASP A 691 1.67 -47.49 -32.42
CA ASP A 691 2.04 -48.14 -33.68
C ASP A 691 2.60 -49.53 -33.44
N LEU A 692 3.42 -49.69 -32.38
CA LEU A 692 4.08 -50.95 -32.02
C LEU A 692 4.16 -51.12 -30.50
N LEU A 693 3.90 -52.32 -30.02
CA LEU A 693 4.31 -52.83 -28.72
C LEU A 693 5.05 -54.15 -28.95
N ASP A 694 6.32 -54.20 -28.58
CA ASP A 694 7.14 -55.41 -28.63
C ASP A 694 7.52 -55.81 -27.21
N ILE A 695 6.96 -56.94 -26.75
CA ILE A 695 7.26 -57.55 -25.44
C ILE A 695 7.79 -58.99 -25.62
N GLY A 696 8.42 -59.26 -26.76
CA GLY A 696 8.66 -60.62 -27.26
C GLY A 696 7.55 -61.16 -28.17
N LEU A 697 6.45 -60.42 -28.26
CA LEU A 697 5.41 -60.56 -29.27
C LEU A 697 5.15 -59.18 -29.86
N LYS A 698 5.30 -59.06 -31.18
CA LYS A 698 5.01 -57.83 -31.91
C LYS A 698 3.51 -57.65 -32.03
N MET A 699 3.02 -56.55 -31.45
CA MET A 699 1.64 -56.09 -31.54
C MET A 699 1.62 -54.73 -32.22
N GLU A 700 0.86 -54.60 -33.30
CA GLU A 700 0.85 -53.40 -34.13
C GLU A 700 -0.54 -52.74 -34.16
N ASN A 701 -0.61 -51.46 -34.52
CA ASN A 701 -1.87 -50.73 -34.73
C ASN A 701 -2.83 -50.78 -33.53
N ILE A 702 -2.29 -50.65 -32.31
CA ILE A 702 -3.03 -50.74 -31.06
C ILE A 702 -3.94 -49.53 -30.94
N ARG A 703 -5.23 -49.78 -30.72
CA ARG A 703 -6.26 -48.76 -30.49
C ARG A 703 -7.12 -49.15 -29.30
N VAL A 704 -7.35 -48.22 -28.38
CA VAL A 704 -8.24 -48.45 -27.23
C VAL A 704 -8.89 -47.16 -26.75
N LYS A 705 -10.16 -47.25 -26.31
CA LYS A 705 -10.91 -46.15 -25.71
C LYS A 705 -10.93 -46.28 -24.19
N ILE A 706 -10.46 -45.26 -23.48
CA ILE A 706 -10.31 -45.25 -22.02
C ILE A 706 -11.25 -44.20 -21.40
N HIS A 707 -12.00 -44.54 -20.36
CA HIS A 707 -12.78 -43.58 -19.56
C HIS A 707 -13.00 -44.09 -18.15
N GLY A 708 -13.20 -43.20 -17.18
CA GLY A 708 -13.44 -43.54 -15.78
C GLY A 708 -12.59 -42.70 -14.84
N HIS A 709 -12.17 -43.30 -13.73
CA HIS A 709 -11.52 -42.58 -12.62
C HIS A 709 -10.12 -43.11 -12.32
N TRP A 710 -9.20 -42.23 -11.95
CA TRP A 710 -7.87 -42.60 -11.46
C TRP A 710 -7.55 -41.89 -10.14
N PRO A 711 -7.15 -42.63 -9.07
CA PRO A 711 -6.99 -44.08 -8.99
C PRO A 711 -8.33 -44.84 -9.01
N TYR A 712 -8.39 -45.98 -9.71
CA TYR A 712 -9.62 -46.74 -9.88
C TYR A 712 -10.02 -47.53 -8.62
N SER A 713 -11.32 -47.75 -8.42
CA SER A 713 -11.87 -48.58 -7.36
C SER A 713 -13.08 -49.39 -7.85
N LYS A 714 -13.59 -50.33 -7.04
CA LYS A 714 -14.82 -51.08 -7.38
C LYS A 714 -16.04 -50.16 -7.61
N ARG A 715 -16.12 -49.02 -6.90
CA ARG A 715 -17.20 -48.04 -7.04
C ARG A 715 -16.98 -47.07 -8.20
N ARG A 716 -15.72 -46.83 -8.56
CA ARG A 716 -15.29 -45.93 -9.64
C ARG A 716 -14.26 -46.65 -10.53
N PRO A 717 -14.70 -47.55 -11.40
CA PRO A 717 -13.81 -48.32 -12.26
C PRO A 717 -13.24 -47.49 -13.40
N LEU A 718 -12.11 -47.93 -13.94
CA LEU A 718 -11.53 -47.47 -15.19
C LEU A 718 -11.89 -48.47 -16.30
N PHE A 719 -12.53 -48.00 -17.37
CA PHE A 719 -12.96 -48.85 -18.48
C PHE A 719 -12.06 -48.68 -19.68
N LEU A 720 -11.65 -49.81 -20.26
CA LEU A 720 -11.03 -49.94 -21.56
C LEU A 720 -12.06 -50.57 -22.51
N ARG A 721 -12.39 -49.88 -23.61
CA ARG A 721 -13.37 -50.34 -24.60
C ARG A 721 -12.74 -50.36 -25.98
N GLU A 722 -13.26 -51.25 -26.81
CA GLU A 722 -12.87 -51.35 -28.23
C GLU A 722 -11.33 -51.44 -28.37
N LEU A 723 -10.70 -52.28 -27.54
CA LEU A 723 -9.29 -52.59 -27.73
C LEU A 723 -9.16 -53.42 -29.01
N SER A 724 -8.38 -52.94 -29.96
CA SER A 724 -8.10 -53.60 -31.23
C SER A 724 -6.62 -53.49 -31.53
N LEU A 725 -5.98 -54.58 -31.92
CA LEU A 725 -4.57 -54.61 -32.30
C LEU A 725 -4.27 -55.78 -33.25
N ASN A 726 -3.20 -55.66 -34.03
CA ASN A 726 -2.71 -56.71 -34.91
C ASN A 726 -1.68 -57.57 -34.19
N LEU A 727 -1.79 -58.89 -34.27
CA LEU A 727 -0.81 -59.83 -33.72
C LEU A 727 -0.84 -61.15 -34.50
N LEU A 728 0.31 -61.83 -34.61
CA LEU A 728 0.45 -63.16 -35.24
C LEU A 728 -0.23 -63.27 -36.63
N GLY A 729 -0.07 -62.22 -37.45
CA GLY A 729 -0.63 -62.17 -38.81
C GLY A 729 -2.15 -61.96 -38.90
N GLY A 730 -2.83 -61.74 -37.78
CA GLY A 730 -4.27 -61.44 -37.67
C GLY A 730 -4.56 -60.29 -36.68
N ASN A 731 -5.74 -60.28 -36.07
CA ASN A 731 -6.19 -59.23 -35.15
C ASN A 731 -6.76 -59.79 -33.84
N LEU A 732 -6.62 -59.01 -32.76
CA LEU A 732 -7.23 -59.23 -31.46
C LEU A 732 -8.16 -58.08 -31.13
N ASP A 733 -9.40 -58.41 -30.80
CA ASP A 733 -10.43 -57.46 -30.39
C ASP A 733 -11.01 -57.80 -29.02
N VAL A 734 -11.04 -56.80 -28.13
CA VAL A 734 -11.67 -56.87 -26.80
C VAL A 734 -12.69 -55.76 -26.67
N ALA A 735 -13.98 -56.14 -26.66
CA ALA A 735 -15.08 -55.18 -26.66
C ALA A 735 -15.10 -54.29 -25.41
N LYS A 736 -14.89 -54.89 -24.23
CA LYS A 736 -14.92 -54.19 -22.95
C LYS A 736 -14.07 -54.90 -21.91
N PHE A 737 -13.31 -54.11 -21.17
CA PHE A 737 -12.52 -54.51 -20.02
C PHE A 737 -12.57 -53.43 -18.95
N ALA A 738 -12.60 -53.81 -17.67
CA ALA A 738 -12.70 -52.86 -16.56
C ALA A 738 -11.61 -53.13 -15.51
N LEU A 739 -11.12 -52.08 -14.87
CA LEU A 739 -10.17 -52.11 -13.77
C LEU A 739 -10.82 -51.48 -12.52
N PRO A 740 -10.89 -52.17 -11.37
CA PRO A 740 -10.52 -53.58 -11.21
C PRO A 740 -11.50 -54.49 -11.98
N GLN A 741 -11.01 -55.61 -12.49
CA GLN A 741 -11.84 -56.55 -13.24
C GLN A 741 -12.94 -57.15 -12.34
N THR A 742 -14.19 -57.02 -12.77
CA THR A 742 -15.37 -57.59 -12.11
C THR A 742 -16.11 -58.61 -12.97
N GLN A 743 -15.86 -58.60 -14.29
CA GLN A 743 -16.50 -59.46 -15.28
C GLN A 743 -15.43 -60.06 -16.19
N VAL A 744 -15.71 -61.24 -16.76
CA VAL A 744 -14.82 -61.89 -17.73
C VAL A 744 -14.63 -61.01 -18.96
N ALA A 745 -13.41 -60.98 -19.49
CA ALA A 745 -13.07 -60.28 -20.72
C ALA A 745 -12.93 -61.29 -21.85
N TYR A 746 -13.61 -61.10 -22.98
CA TYR A 746 -13.46 -62.02 -24.11
C TYR A 746 -12.40 -61.47 -25.06
N LEU A 747 -11.29 -62.19 -25.19
CA LEU A 747 -10.26 -61.94 -26.19
C LEU A 747 -10.68 -62.64 -27.49
N ASN A 748 -11.12 -61.89 -28.48
CA ASN A 748 -11.50 -62.44 -29.78
C ASN A 748 -10.33 -62.28 -30.75
N LEU A 749 -9.70 -63.38 -31.10
CA LEU A 749 -8.65 -63.42 -32.09
C LEU A 749 -9.24 -63.85 -33.44
N ASP A 750 -8.91 -63.14 -34.50
CA ASP A 750 -9.36 -63.45 -35.84
C ASP A 750 -8.18 -63.52 -36.82
N GLN A 751 -8.30 -64.42 -37.81
CA GLN A 751 -7.32 -64.65 -38.87
C GLN A 751 -5.87 -64.89 -38.41
N ILE A 752 -5.67 -65.46 -37.22
CA ILE A 752 -4.34 -65.77 -36.66
C ILE A 752 -3.67 -66.85 -37.51
N GLN A 753 -2.41 -66.62 -37.91
CA GLN A 753 -1.65 -67.52 -38.75
C GLN A 753 -0.92 -68.57 -37.90
N PHE A 754 -1.07 -69.85 -38.24
CA PHE A 754 -0.42 -70.94 -37.51
C PHE A 754 1.11 -70.88 -37.64
N GLU A 755 1.58 -70.42 -38.79
CA GLU A 755 2.99 -70.22 -39.12
C GLU A 755 3.65 -69.26 -38.13
N GLU A 756 2.99 -68.15 -37.82
CA GLU A 756 3.47 -67.14 -36.87
C GLU A 756 3.48 -67.68 -35.43
N ILE A 757 2.49 -68.51 -35.05
CA ILE A 757 2.47 -69.18 -33.73
C ILE A 757 3.64 -70.15 -33.60
N LEU A 758 3.85 -71.00 -34.60
CA LEU A 758 4.91 -72.02 -34.57
C LEU A 758 6.30 -71.39 -34.64
N ALA A 759 6.46 -70.31 -35.42
CA ALA A 759 7.69 -69.52 -35.47
C ALA A 759 8.00 -68.88 -34.11
N LEU A 760 7.00 -68.28 -33.45
CA LEU A 760 7.17 -67.72 -32.10
C LEU A 760 7.56 -68.81 -31.11
N ALA A 761 6.90 -69.96 -31.14
CA ALA A 761 7.18 -71.08 -30.24
C ALA A 761 8.48 -71.83 -30.56
N LYS A 762 9.18 -71.47 -31.64
CA LYS A 762 10.42 -72.12 -32.14
C LYS A 762 10.23 -73.63 -32.37
N TYR A 763 9.02 -74.05 -32.76
CA TYR A 763 8.74 -75.45 -33.10
C TYR A 763 9.14 -75.73 -34.56
N HIS A 764 10.35 -76.24 -34.77
CA HIS A 764 10.87 -76.56 -36.13
C HIS A 764 10.48 -77.97 -36.61
N GLN A 765 9.97 -78.82 -35.72
CA GLN A 765 9.64 -80.22 -36.01
C GLN A 765 8.23 -80.42 -36.58
N LEU A 766 7.44 -79.35 -36.67
CA LEU A 766 6.06 -79.35 -37.16
C LEU A 766 5.85 -78.12 -38.04
N ASN A 767 5.25 -78.29 -39.22
CA ASN A 767 4.86 -77.17 -40.08
C ASN A 767 3.34 -77.23 -40.30
N LEU A 768 2.61 -76.32 -39.66
CA LEU A 768 1.17 -76.15 -39.82
C LEU A 768 0.94 -74.79 -40.47
N SER A 769 0.38 -74.80 -41.68
CA SER A 769 0.04 -73.59 -42.42
C SER A 769 -1.46 -73.33 -42.46
N GLY A 770 -1.87 -72.07 -42.43
CA GLY A 770 -3.27 -71.64 -42.51
C GLY A 770 -3.69 -70.77 -41.32
N LYS A 771 -4.99 -70.48 -41.23
CA LYS A 771 -5.52 -69.48 -40.28
C LYS A 771 -6.48 -70.08 -39.27
N ALA A 772 -6.64 -69.42 -38.12
CA ALA A 772 -7.65 -69.74 -37.12
C ALA A 772 -8.20 -68.49 -36.43
N SER A 773 -9.42 -68.61 -35.90
CA SER A 773 -9.98 -67.67 -34.95
C SER A 773 -10.04 -68.32 -33.58
N ALA A 774 -9.98 -67.52 -32.52
CA ALA A 774 -10.10 -68.00 -31.16
C ALA A 774 -10.90 -67.03 -30.28
N VAL A 775 -11.59 -67.57 -29.29
CA VAL A 775 -12.27 -66.80 -28.25
C VAL A 775 -11.77 -67.26 -26.90
N PHE A 776 -11.09 -66.38 -26.17
CA PHE A 776 -10.51 -66.69 -24.85
C PHE A 776 -11.21 -65.89 -23.75
N PRO A 777 -12.00 -66.54 -22.87
CA PRO A 777 -12.54 -65.92 -21.67
C PRO A 777 -11.43 -65.67 -20.64
N PHE A 778 -11.05 -64.40 -20.47
CA PHE A 778 -9.84 -63.98 -19.79
C PHE A 778 -10.08 -63.32 -18.43
N TRP A 779 -9.29 -63.72 -17.43
CA TRP A 779 -9.20 -63.07 -16.12
C TRP A 779 -7.78 -62.59 -15.83
N LEU A 780 -7.59 -61.28 -15.72
CA LEU A 780 -6.28 -60.65 -15.50
C LEU A 780 -5.60 -61.11 -14.20
N LYS A 781 -6.37 -61.40 -13.16
CA LYS A 781 -5.84 -61.89 -11.87
C LYS A 781 -5.67 -63.41 -11.81
N GLY A 782 -6.02 -64.13 -12.89
CA GLY A 782 -5.95 -65.59 -12.92
C GLY A 782 -6.89 -66.31 -11.95
N ASN A 783 -7.94 -65.63 -11.44
CA ASN A 783 -8.95 -66.22 -10.55
C ASN A 783 -10.33 -66.15 -11.22
N PRO A 784 -10.98 -67.27 -11.57
CA PRO A 784 -10.58 -68.66 -11.25
C PRO A 784 -9.42 -69.23 -12.09
N CYS A 785 -9.19 -68.72 -13.30
CA CYS A 785 -8.10 -69.13 -14.19
C CYS A 785 -7.79 -68.02 -15.21
N TYR A 786 -6.65 -68.03 -15.92
CA TYR A 786 -6.31 -66.97 -16.88
C TYR A 786 -7.12 -67.07 -18.17
N ILE A 787 -7.31 -68.28 -18.71
CA ILE A 787 -8.20 -68.56 -19.84
C ILE A 787 -9.08 -69.74 -19.45
N CYS A 788 -10.39 -69.51 -19.31
CA CYS A 788 -11.34 -70.54 -18.87
C CYS A 788 -12.23 -70.96 -20.04
N ASN A 789 -12.06 -72.19 -20.52
CA ASN A 789 -12.76 -72.78 -21.67
C ASN A 789 -12.64 -71.94 -22.95
N GLY A 790 -11.41 -71.59 -23.33
CA GLY A 790 -11.13 -70.96 -24.60
C GLY A 790 -11.39 -71.90 -25.78
N SER A 791 -11.87 -71.37 -26.90
CA SER A 791 -12.14 -72.14 -28.12
C SER A 791 -11.30 -71.63 -29.29
N ILE A 792 -10.69 -72.52 -30.05
CA ILE A 792 -9.97 -72.24 -31.30
C ILE A 792 -10.67 -72.98 -32.43
N THR A 793 -10.92 -72.30 -33.55
CA THR A 793 -11.53 -72.87 -34.74
C THR A 793 -10.74 -72.45 -35.97
N GLN A 794 -10.41 -73.40 -36.84
CA GLN A 794 -9.73 -73.13 -38.10
C GLN A 794 -10.59 -72.29 -39.06
N LEU A 795 -9.91 -71.43 -39.81
CA LEU A 795 -10.43 -70.65 -40.92
C LEU A 795 -9.81 -71.11 -42.24
N GLY A 796 -10.66 -71.49 -43.21
CA GLY A 796 -10.20 -71.94 -44.53
C GLY A 796 -9.50 -73.30 -44.47
N LYS A 797 -8.73 -73.64 -45.51
CA LYS A 797 -7.95 -74.89 -45.59
C LYS A 797 -6.57 -74.70 -44.95
N SER A 798 -6.14 -75.68 -44.16
CA SER A 798 -4.80 -75.70 -43.53
C SER A 798 -4.01 -76.92 -44.02
N ARG A 799 -2.68 -76.91 -43.90
CA ARG A 799 -1.82 -78.04 -44.25
C ARG A 799 -0.90 -78.36 -43.09
N LEU A 800 -0.80 -79.64 -42.73
CA LEU A 800 0.06 -80.15 -41.68
C LEU A 800 1.16 -81.01 -42.30
N LYS A 801 2.41 -80.71 -41.97
CA LYS A 801 3.59 -81.49 -42.37
C LYS A 801 4.46 -81.74 -41.14
N LEU A 802 4.87 -82.98 -40.96
CA LEU A 802 5.78 -83.36 -39.87
C LEU A 802 7.23 -83.19 -40.36
N GLY A 803 8.12 -82.76 -39.47
CA GLY A 803 9.55 -82.66 -39.77
C GLY A 803 10.18 -84.04 -39.99
N ALA A 804 11.23 -84.10 -40.82
CA ALA A 804 11.91 -85.36 -41.16
C ALA A 804 12.39 -86.13 -39.93
N GLU A 805 12.97 -85.44 -38.94
CA GLU A 805 13.42 -86.03 -37.68
C GLU A 805 12.27 -86.64 -36.86
N LEU A 806 11.13 -85.93 -36.78
CA LEU A 806 9.94 -86.41 -36.08
C LEU A 806 9.34 -87.64 -36.78
N ILE A 807 9.31 -87.63 -38.11
CA ILE A 807 8.89 -88.79 -38.90
C ILE A 807 9.80 -89.99 -38.63
N GLU A 808 11.12 -89.81 -38.63
CA GLU A 808 12.07 -90.88 -38.32
C GLU A 808 11.94 -91.39 -36.90
N ALA A 809 11.74 -90.51 -35.91
CA ALA A 809 11.52 -90.88 -34.51
C ALA A 809 10.24 -91.72 -34.35
N ILE A 810 9.13 -91.31 -34.98
CA ILE A 810 7.87 -92.05 -34.96
C ILE A 810 8.04 -93.41 -35.67
N ARG A 811 8.78 -93.46 -36.80
CA ARG A 811 9.02 -94.71 -37.54
C ARG A 811 9.80 -95.77 -36.76
N LYS A 812 10.53 -95.39 -35.69
CA LYS A 812 11.24 -96.34 -34.80
C LYS A 812 10.28 -97.09 -33.84
N GLY A 813 9.03 -96.64 -33.70
CA GLY A 813 8.07 -97.19 -32.72
C GLY A 813 7.38 -98.51 -33.09
N GLY A 814 7.46 -98.96 -34.35
CA GLY A 814 6.79 -100.18 -34.83
C GLY A 814 6.10 -100.01 -36.19
N TYR A 815 5.40 -101.05 -36.66
CA TYR A 815 4.66 -101.03 -37.94
C TYR A 815 3.48 -100.04 -37.91
N THR A 816 2.76 -99.97 -36.80
CA THR A 816 1.61 -99.07 -36.60
C THR A 816 2.03 -97.59 -36.62
N GLU A 817 3.15 -97.27 -35.99
CA GLU A 817 3.70 -95.92 -35.89
C GLU A 817 4.25 -95.46 -37.24
N ARG A 818 4.81 -96.37 -38.05
CA ARG A 818 5.19 -96.08 -39.45
C ARG A 818 3.99 -95.71 -40.31
N ILE A 819 2.86 -96.39 -40.13
CA ILE A 819 1.61 -96.08 -40.82
C ILE A 819 1.07 -94.72 -40.34
N LEU A 820 1.06 -94.45 -39.03
CA LEU A 820 0.65 -93.16 -38.47
C LEU A 820 1.51 -91.99 -38.98
N ALA A 821 2.84 -92.17 -39.03
CA ALA A 821 3.76 -91.18 -39.58
C ALA A 821 3.49 -90.89 -41.06
N TYR A 822 3.17 -91.92 -41.85
CA TYR A 822 2.81 -91.77 -43.26
C TYR A 822 1.44 -91.10 -43.44
N MET A 823 0.45 -91.47 -42.62
CA MET A 823 -0.91 -90.92 -42.70
C MET A 823 -1.00 -89.45 -42.29
N VAL A 824 -0.33 -89.05 -41.20
CA VAL A 824 -0.42 -87.69 -40.66
C VAL A 824 0.47 -86.70 -41.42
N ASN A 825 1.60 -87.16 -41.94
CA ASN A 825 2.53 -86.31 -42.68
C ASN A 825 1.94 -85.83 -44.00
N GLU A 826 2.13 -84.54 -44.30
CA GLU A 826 1.62 -83.87 -45.49
C GLU A 826 0.10 -84.04 -45.70
N SER A 827 -0.66 -83.79 -44.64
CA SER A 827 -2.12 -83.85 -44.68
C SER A 827 -2.75 -82.46 -44.84
N GLN A 828 -3.83 -82.38 -45.62
CA GLN A 828 -4.70 -81.20 -45.66
C GLN A 828 -5.69 -81.29 -44.50
N VAL A 829 -5.70 -80.29 -43.64
CA VAL A 829 -6.64 -80.16 -42.54
C VAL A 829 -7.88 -79.44 -43.03
N ASN A 830 -9.03 -80.10 -42.91
CA ASN A 830 -10.32 -79.55 -43.33
C ASN A 830 -11.11 -78.95 -42.16
N GLN A 831 -10.89 -79.44 -40.95
CA GLN A 831 -11.53 -78.93 -39.74
C GLN A 831 -10.59 -79.13 -38.54
N LEU A 832 -10.34 -78.04 -37.81
CA LEU A 832 -9.64 -78.04 -36.53
C LEU A 832 -10.51 -77.28 -35.53
N THR A 833 -10.84 -77.94 -34.43
CA THR A 833 -11.46 -77.33 -33.26
C THR A 833 -10.66 -77.70 -32.03
N ALA A 834 -10.32 -76.72 -31.19
CA ALA A 834 -9.59 -76.99 -29.95
C ALA A 834 -10.15 -76.21 -28.77
N GLN A 835 -10.04 -76.82 -27.58
CA GLN A 835 -10.33 -76.19 -26.30
C GLN A 835 -9.04 -75.90 -25.55
N VAL A 836 -8.92 -74.71 -24.98
CA VAL A 836 -7.75 -74.24 -24.24
C VAL A 836 -8.15 -73.81 -22.84
N ASN A 837 -7.45 -74.31 -21.84
CA ASN A 837 -7.56 -73.87 -20.46
C ASN A 837 -6.18 -73.47 -19.94
N VAL A 838 -6.06 -72.30 -19.30
CA VAL A 838 -4.83 -71.82 -18.67
C VAL A 838 -5.12 -71.50 -17.21
N ASP A 839 -4.53 -72.27 -16.30
CA ASP A 839 -4.72 -72.06 -14.87
C ASP A 839 -3.85 -70.94 -14.29
N LYS A 840 -4.05 -70.61 -13.01
CA LYS A 840 -3.32 -69.54 -12.31
C LYS A 840 -1.79 -69.73 -12.22
N THR A 841 -1.28 -70.94 -12.46
CA THR A 841 0.16 -71.25 -12.47
C THR A 841 0.78 -71.12 -13.86
N GLY A 842 -0.04 -70.86 -14.88
CA GLY A 842 0.38 -70.79 -16.28
C GLY A 842 0.35 -72.14 -16.99
N GLN A 843 -0.08 -73.21 -16.32
CA GLN A 843 -0.24 -74.52 -16.94
C GLN A 843 -1.42 -74.47 -17.92
N MET A 844 -1.09 -74.63 -19.20
CA MET A 844 -2.05 -74.73 -20.29
C MET A 844 -2.36 -76.19 -20.58
N ARG A 845 -3.65 -76.48 -20.80
CA ARG A 845 -4.16 -77.74 -21.37
C ARG A 845 -4.91 -77.43 -22.65
N LEU A 846 -4.46 -78.02 -23.75
CA LEU A 846 -5.06 -77.95 -25.07
C LEU A 846 -5.66 -79.32 -25.40
N ALA A 847 -6.92 -79.36 -25.81
CA ALA A 847 -7.56 -80.53 -26.38
C ALA A 847 -8.07 -80.18 -27.78
N ALA A 848 -7.40 -80.70 -28.82
CA ALA A 848 -7.69 -80.42 -30.22
C ALA A 848 -8.26 -81.66 -30.92
N GLN A 849 -9.23 -81.44 -31.79
CA GLN A 849 -9.80 -82.42 -32.71
C GLN A 849 -9.54 -81.95 -34.13
N LEU A 850 -8.83 -82.77 -34.89
CA LEU A 850 -8.37 -82.47 -36.24
C LEU A 850 -8.98 -83.50 -37.21
N ARG A 851 -9.64 -83.01 -38.26
CA ARG A 851 -10.08 -83.84 -39.39
C ARG A 851 -9.23 -83.48 -40.60
N SER A 852 -8.40 -84.41 -41.04
CA SER A 852 -7.50 -84.22 -42.17
C SER A 852 -7.69 -85.29 -43.24
N GLN A 853 -7.15 -85.01 -44.42
CA GLN A 853 -7.06 -85.93 -45.56
C GLN A 853 -5.63 -85.91 -46.08
N LEU A 854 -5.11 -87.06 -46.51
CA LEU A 854 -3.81 -87.14 -47.17
C LEU A 854 -3.80 -86.29 -48.44
N ALA A 855 -2.76 -85.47 -48.63
CA ALA A 855 -2.66 -84.61 -49.82
C ALA A 855 -2.57 -85.43 -51.12
N GLU A 856 -1.93 -86.59 -51.08
CA GLU A 856 -1.75 -87.50 -52.23
C GLU A 856 -2.97 -88.43 -52.44
N HIS A 857 -3.79 -88.67 -51.41
CA HIS A 857 -4.92 -89.61 -51.44
C HIS A 857 -6.14 -89.06 -50.68
N GLN A 858 -6.99 -88.30 -51.37
CA GLN A 858 -8.12 -87.57 -50.79
C GLN A 858 -9.21 -88.44 -50.11
N ASN A 859 -9.25 -89.75 -50.42
CA ASN A 859 -10.21 -90.68 -49.83
C ASN A 859 -9.80 -91.16 -48.42
N ALA A 860 -8.54 -91.00 -48.02
CA ALA A 860 -8.06 -91.40 -46.70
C ALA A 860 -8.32 -90.27 -45.69
N LYS A 861 -9.40 -90.42 -44.91
CA LYS A 861 -9.80 -89.48 -43.86
C LYS A 861 -9.15 -89.87 -42.53
N ILE A 862 -8.56 -88.89 -41.86
CA ILE A 862 -7.87 -89.08 -40.58
C ILE A 862 -8.53 -88.17 -39.55
N ASN A 863 -8.94 -88.76 -38.43
CA ASN A 863 -9.41 -88.04 -37.26
C ASN A 863 -8.35 -88.15 -36.17
N LEU A 864 -7.68 -87.04 -35.86
CA LEU A 864 -6.65 -86.99 -34.84
C LEU A 864 -7.18 -86.21 -33.62
N ASN A 865 -7.19 -86.87 -32.47
CA ASN A 865 -7.43 -86.23 -31.19
C ASN A 865 -6.07 -85.97 -30.54
N TYR A 866 -5.74 -84.71 -30.30
CA TYR A 866 -4.46 -84.29 -29.76
C TYR A 866 -4.66 -83.57 -28.42
N SER A 867 -4.04 -84.07 -27.37
CA SER A 867 -3.98 -83.42 -26.06
C SER A 867 -2.57 -82.93 -25.79
N HIS A 868 -2.42 -81.69 -25.34
CA HIS A 868 -1.13 -81.11 -25.03
C HIS A 868 -1.19 -80.33 -23.73
N GLN A 869 -0.11 -80.43 -22.96
CA GLN A 869 0.05 -79.73 -21.70
C GLN A 869 1.42 -79.04 -21.69
N GLU A 870 1.43 -77.74 -21.45
CA GLU A 870 2.62 -76.89 -21.50
C GLU A 870 2.50 -75.76 -20.47
N ASN A 871 3.61 -75.31 -19.87
CA ASN A 871 3.57 -74.14 -19.00
C ASN A 871 3.84 -72.89 -19.86
N LEU A 872 2.81 -72.10 -20.14
CA LEU A 872 2.94 -70.93 -21.01
C LEU A 872 3.86 -69.86 -20.44
N PHE A 873 4.00 -69.75 -19.12
CA PHE A 873 4.87 -68.75 -18.51
C PHE A 873 6.35 -69.15 -18.65
N GLU A 874 6.67 -70.42 -18.46
CA GLU A 874 8.02 -70.95 -18.68
C GLU A 874 8.39 -70.90 -20.17
N LEU A 875 7.46 -71.33 -21.04
CA LEU A 875 7.64 -71.25 -22.49
C LEU A 875 7.88 -69.80 -22.94
N TRP A 876 7.08 -68.84 -22.47
CA TRP A 876 7.26 -67.42 -22.79
C TRP A 876 8.63 -66.90 -22.35
N LYS A 877 9.11 -67.34 -21.19
CA LYS A 877 10.44 -66.97 -20.67
C LYS A 877 11.55 -67.55 -21.53
N LEU A 878 11.40 -68.78 -22.04
CA LEU A 878 12.39 -69.45 -22.90
C LEU A 878 12.42 -68.84 -24.31
N ILE A 879 11.27 -68.63 -24.94
CA ILE A 879 11.16 -68.06 -26.28
C ILE A 879 11.84 -66.70 -26.34
N ASN A 880 11.54 -65.86 -25.35
CA ASN A 880 11.92 -64.46 -25.34
C ASN A 880 13.27 -64.19 -24.69
N TYR A 881 14.05 -65.21 -24.29
CA TYR A 881 15.31 -64.97 -23.58
C TYR A 881 16.31 -64.14 -24.41
N GLY A 882 16.47 -64.45 -25.70
CA GLY A 882 17.38 -63.70 -26.59
C GLY A 882 16.92 -62.28 -26.87
N SER A 883 15.63 -62.07 -27.20
CA SER A 883 15.07 -60.74 -27.42
C SER A 883 15.04 -59.89 -26.16
N GLN A 884 14.75 -60.49 -25.00
CA GLN A 884 14.84 -59.82 -23.70
C GLN A 884 16.27 -59.40 -23.39
N PHE A 885 17.27 -60.21 -23.74
CA PHE A 885 18.67 -59.83 -23.54
C PHE A 885 19.09 -58.62 -24.40
N GLU A 886 18.73 -58.61 -25.69
CA GLU A 886 18.97 -57.46 -26.58
C GLU A 886 18.25 -56.20 -26.07
N GLN A 887 16.98 -56.31 -25.71
CA GLN A 887 16.17 -55.22 -25.17
C GLN A 887 16.71 -54.74 -23.82
N GLN A 888 17.27 -55.62 -22.98
CA GLN A 888 17.95 -55.25 -21.74
C GLN A 888 19.23 -54.47 -22.00
N ILE A 889 20.03 -54.85 -23.00
CA ILE A 889 21.21 -54.10 -23.39
C ILE A 889 20.80 -52.70 -23.87
N GLU A 890 19.85 -52.61 -24.79
CA GLU A 890 19.34 -51.33 -25.29
C GLU A 890 18.78 -50.46 -24.17
N HIS A 891 17.97 -51.05 -23.28
CA HIS A 891 17.47 -50.40 -22.08
C HIS A 891 18.59 -49.89 -21.17
N SER A 892 19.63 -50.69 -20.95
CA SER A 892 20.79 -50.30 -20.13
C SER A 892 21.58 -49.14 -20.76
N LEU A 893 21.68 -49.10 -22.09
CA LEU A 893 22.28 -47.99 -22.82
C LEU A 893 21.45 -46.71 -22.65
N TYR A 894 20.11 -46.80 -22.78
CA TYR A 894 19.23 -45.68 -22.49
C TYR A 894 19.35 -45.20 -21.04
N GLN A 895 19.45 -46.12 -20.07
CA GLN A 895 19.69 -45.75 -18.66
C GLN A 895 21.01 -45.01 -18.46
N GLN A 896 22.09 -45.43 -19.14
CA GLN A 896 23.37 -44.73 -19.06
C GLN A 896 23.31 -43.34 -19.69
N LEU A 897 22.59 -43.19 -20.81
CA LEU A 897 22.39 -41.89 -21.46
C LEU A 897 21.55 -40.94 -20.60
N ASP A 898 20.51 -41.45 -19.92
CA ASP A 898 19.69 -40.64 -19.00
C ASP A 898 20.47 -40.23 -17.74
N LYS A 899 21.32 -41.12 -17.19
CA LYS A 899 22.17 -40.82 -16.02
C LYS A 899 23.33 -39.85 -16.29
N ARG A 900 23.76 -39.72 -17.56
CA ARG A 900 24.84 -38.80 -17.98
C ARG A 900 24.33 -37.38 -18.29
N GLN A 901 23.02 -37.15 -18.30
CA GLN A 901 22.35 -35.88 -18.57
C GLN A 901 21.79 -35.26 -17.29
#